data_AF-A0A0G1YPL3-F1
#
_entry.id   AF-A0A0G1YPL3-F1
#
_cell.length_a   1.000
_cell.length_b   1.000
_cell.length_c   1.000
_cell.angle_alpha   90.00
_cell.angle_beta   90.00
_cell.angle_gamma   90.00
#
_symmetry.space_group_name_H-M   'P 1'
#
loop_
_entity.id
_entity.type
_entity.pdbx_description
1 polymer ?
#
loop_
_entity_poly.entity_id
_entity_poly.type
_entity_poly.pdbx_seq_one_letter_code
_entity_poly.pdbx_strand_id
1 'polypeptide(L)'
;MTMVTTKAIAKVAAVATGLAMATSMLSLAPIAHAATLTDAQVTSIINLLTTFGASSDTVANVKAALTGQPTTSGTTTGGTTSACTFTRDLTVGATGSDVTCLQQALIAGGYSIPAGATGYFGSQTRSAVSAWQTAKGITPTAGYFGPKSRAAFDLGGTTGGTTGGTTGGTTGGTTDGTVGAGTGNGLKVSLAADSPNNVALVQAQAIGGLAKFTFANPTGADIKVTNLAFKRIGVSNDSTLTNVYLYNGTKRLTDSASVSNTAFNFNDSTGLFTVTAGQTYTVSILADIADTTSGQQIGVQLTAVTSSGTLDSSVALPINSYLQTVSAADLADVDFNATTNPAVATAAAQNDYTVWSNSTTFSTRAVNFESFSLRNIGSVDRAAINNFRLYVKGVQVGSAVAAIASDDTITFDLSASPVRIETGTAEIKVVADIIAGSGNTFKFSLRRASDARFVDTELNQPILATDSGGTTFTSSVVTATEATVDSGTVSVVKAASSQSTNVALGATNVKWATYEMRAAGEDVKVESLEVNVNTTTSDDGLDNAKIFLNGVQVGSTKDLPDDTDTEFTFGSSFILKAGQVATVDIYADAKDDDGGALTSGETVTITLDTGSGNGQGQVSLSSVNVPGSDIDGNAVTVSSSALTLTKYSGYGNQTMIAGTNNARLGSFTLSTGATEGANVNTLTVALSADESATLTDLLLKDSSTGVQIGTTKAAPGESNAYSVNVAMSASQTKTIDIYGNIKSGSGAGTIIANIDASGTGAVTGSTVDATALNLQTITIGTADLSAAVGTSPDNANVIAGSSLVKVGSFDFTSQYSAFTVDQIAVKIPANAATSIASVTLRYPNASGVSTDSPATLALSSGVQPYATATFTGLTFYIPQNTTKKLDVYVNLTTIASGATSGAAVSAVLDFGEGYRETNSAGTVGTTLALADLDSSATGGKGTMYVRKSLPTLSAVALDSSSLDNGTDKALGRVKITADAAGDIGWDKIVFTVNLTSPSSVLTTGATSTMKLWQGSNIVAGNFATTTGDLGTGGLNAWGAGSSGGTLAFLPTSEQSIAAGESATYELRGTVGSVSAAGGYTVNVSVANPSTTASTTATAAQVGAGANIGGQSGTPSFTWSDKSSIATVHGVTTSDWTDDYLVKNLPLTIGTLSKSI
;
A
#
# COMPACT_ATOMS: atom_id res chain seq x y z
N MET A 1 35.40 15.87 3.90
CA MET A 1 36.09 14.61 3.49
C MET A 1 34.97 13.61 3.24
N THR A 2 34.67 13.14 2.03
CA THR A 2 35.54 12.62 0.96
C THR A 2 34.98 13.04 -0.42
N MET A 3 35.88 13.21 -1.38
CA MET A 3 35.71 13.86 -2.69
C MET A 3 34.76 13.15 -3.68
N VAL A 4 34.11 13.95 -4.54
CA VAL A 4 33.65 13.54 -5.88
C VAL A 4 34.36 14.41 -6.91
N THR A 5 35.06 13.76 -7.85
CA THR A 5 35.83 14.37 -8.95
C THR A 5 35.10 14.32 -10.29
N THR A 6 34.85 15.51 -10.84
CA THR A 6 35.07 16.04 -12.21
C THR A 6 35.21 15.12 -13.44
N LYS A 7 34.51 15.50 -14.53
CA LYS A 7 34.98 15.68 -15.95
C LYS A 7 33.76 16.08 -16.83
N ALA A 8 33.56 17.30 -17.38
CA ALA A 8 34.27 18.10 -18.41
C ALA A 8 34.32 17.43 -19.82
N ILE A 9 34.12 18.02 -21.01
CA ILE A 9 33.72 19.35 -21.59
C ILE A 9 33.70 19.19 -23.15
N ALA A 10 33.04 20.12 -23.89
CA ALA A 10 33.23 20.56 -25.31
C ALA A 10 32.50 19.80 -26.46
N LYS A 11 31.91 20.42 -27.52
CA LYS A 11 32.22 21.68 -28.25
C LYS A 11 31.03 22.16 -29.13
N VAL A 12 31.06 23.45 -29.53
CA VAL A 12 30.05 24.29 -30.25
C VAL A 12 30.47 24.60 -31.71
N ALA A 13 29.51 25.11 -32.53
CA ALA A 13 29.62 25.95 -33.77
C ALA A 13 29.44 25.23 -35.13
N ALA A 14 28.80 25.75 -36.21
CA ALA A 14 28.08 26.99 -36.53
C ALA A 14 27.34 26.86 -37.91
N VAL A 15 26.51 27.87 -38.21
CA VAL A 15 25.53 28.12 -39.30
C VAL A 15 26.15 28.59 -40.63
N ALA A 16 25.54 28.31 -41.81
CA ALA A 16 25.36 29.26 -42.93
C ALA A 16 24.60 28.69 -44.17
N THR A 17 23.84 29.60 -44.79
CA THR A 17 22.81 29.59 -45.87
C THR A 17 23.29 29.43 -47.32
N GLY A 18 22.38 29.03 -48.23
CA GLY A 18 22.48 29.21 -49.70
C GLY A 18 21.16 28.97 -50.47
N LEU A 19 20.75 29.96 -51.27
CA LEU A 19 19.46 30.11 -51.99
C LEU A 19 19.71 30.23 -53.52
N ALA A 20 18.93 29.56 -54.40
CA ALA A 20 18.33 30.12 -55.66
C ALA A 20 17.81 29.08 -56.70
N MET A 21 16.51 29.24 -57.00
CA MET A 21 15.61 28.93 -58.15
C MET A 21 16.08 28.32 -59.50
N ALA A 22 15.29 27.36 -60.05
CA ALA A 22 14.34 27.56 -61.20
C ALA A 22 13.76 26.25 -61.84
N THR A 23 12.41 26.19 -62.00
CA THR A 23 11.56 25.48 -63.02
C THR A 23 11.60 23.93 -63.10
N SER A 24 10.54 23.11 -63.30
CA SER A 24 9.13 23.24 -63.72
C SER A 24 8.35 21.90 -63.56
N MET A 25 7.01 21.97 -63.50
CA MET A 25 5.97 20.97 -63.90
C MET A 25 5.45 19.89 -62.92
N LEU A 26 4.17 20.11 -62.55
CA LEU A 26 3.02 19.19 -62.42
C LEU A 26 3.05 17.96 -61.49
N SER A 27 2.12 18.03 -60.52
CA SER A 27 1.11 17.00 -60.15
C SER A 27 1.27 16.29 -58.78
N LEU A 28 0.16 16.35 -58.02
CA LEU A 28 -0.26 15.61 -56.81
C LEU A 28 0.43 15.95 -55.46
N ALA A 29 -0.37 16.44 -54.51
CA ALA A 29 -0.11 16.36 -53.06
C ALA A 29 -0.38 14.91 -52.58
N PRO A 30 0.23 14.38 -51.48
CA PRO A 30 -0.02 14.90 -50.13
C PRO A 30 1.16 14.86 -49.10
N ILE A 31 1.03 15.73 -48.08
CA ILE A 31 1.41 15.58 -46.65
C ILE A 31 2.89 15.33 -46.28
N ALA A 32 3.46 16.32 -45.55
CA ALA A 32 4.78 16.28 -44.94
C ALA A 32 4.84 15.37 -43.68
N HIS A 33 6.01 14.78 -43.47
CA HIS A 33 6.34 13.76 -42.48
C HIS A 33 6.30 14.24 -41.02
N ALA A 34 5.74 13.41 -40.13
CA ALA A 34 5.88 13.54 -38.69
C ALA A 34 7.34 13.25 -38.25
N ALA A 35 7.87 14.06 -37.34
CA ALA A 35 9.15 13.81 -36.68
C ALA A 35 9.05 12.54 -35.84
N THR A 36 9.85 11.53 -36.16
CA THR A 36 9.91 10.27 -35.41
C THR A 36 10.84 10.41 -34.20
N LEU A 37 10.48 9.75 -33.08
CA LEU A 37 11.33 9.66 -31.89
C LEU A 37 12.58 8.83 -32.22
N THR A 38 13.73 9.21 -31.67
CA THR A 38 14.96 8.41 -31.82
C THR A 38 14.90 7.14 -30.96
N ASP A 39 15.58 6.06 -31.37
CA ASP A 39 15.62 4.79 -30.64
C ASP A 39 16.11 4.95 -29.19
N ALA A 40 16.97 5.94 -28.93
CA ALA A 40 17.45 6.27 -27.59
C ALA A 40 16.34 6.90 -26.70
N GLN A 41 15.46 7.72 -27.28
CA GLN A 41 14.30 8.29 -26.58
C GLN A 41 13.24 7.24 -26.31
N VAL A 42 12.97 6.35 -27.27
CA VAL A 42 12.07 5.20 -27.09
C VAL A 42 12.60 4.31 -25.97
N THR A 43 13.90 3.98 -25.99
CA THR A 43 14.51 3.13 -24.94
C THR A 43 14.46 3.80 -23.56
N SER A 44 14.64 5.13 -23.48
CA SER A 44 14.54 5.86 -22.21
C SER A 44 13.12 5.86 -21.65
N ILE A 45 12.09 6.00 -22.50
CA ILE A 45 10.67 5.92 -22.12
C ILE A 45 10.32 4.49 -21.66
N ILE A 46 10.82 3.47 -22.35
CA ILE A 46 10.63 2.07 -21.97
C ILE A 46 11.28 1.76 -20.62
N ASN A 47 12.51 2.21 -20.40
CA ASN A 47 13.20 2.02 -19.12
C ASN A 47 12.50 2.74 -17.96
N LEU A 48 11.92 3.91 -18.21
CA LEU A 48 11.13 4.64 -17.23
C LEU A 48 9.84 3.87 -16.86
N LEU A 49 9.13 3.32 -17.86
CA LEU A 49 7.93 2.51 -17.62
C LEU A 49 8.23 1.21 -16.86
N THR A 50 9.36 0.56 -17.16
CA THR A 50 9.81 -0.60 -16.37
C THR A 50 10.21 -0.23 -14.95
N THR A 51 10.68 1.00 -14.71
CA THR A 51 11.00 1.48 -13.35
C THR A 51 9.74 1.71 -12.51
N PHE A 52 8.61 2.02 -13.15
CA PHE A 52 7.30 2.12 -12.51
C PHE A 52 6.53 0.78 -12.45
N GLY A 53 7.16 -0.33 -12.82
CA GLY A 53 6.56 -1.66 -12.73
C GLY A 53 5.44 -1.92 -13.75
N ALA A 54 5.42 -1.22 -14.88
CA ALA A 54 4.47 -1.48 -15.95
C ALA A 54 4.61 -2.91 -16.50
N SER A 55 3.48 -3.59 -16.78
CA SER A 55 3.48 -4.96 -17.29
C SER A 55 4.21 -5.07 -18.64
N SER A 56 4.76 -6.25 -18.96
CA SER A 56 5.47 -6.51 -20.23
C SER A 56 4.61 -6.17 -21.45
N ASP A 57 3.31 -6.37 -21.35
CA ASP A 57 2.35 -6.16 -22.44
C ASP A 57 2.06 -4.67 -22.64
N THR A 58 1.99 -3.91 -21.55
CA THR A 58 1.92 -2.44 -21.60
C THR A 58 3.20 -1.84 -22.18
N VAL A 59 4.36 -2.35 -21.77
CA VAL A 59 5.67 -1.92 -22.29
C VAL A 59 5.80 -2.25 -23.79
N ALA A 60 5.35 -3.42 -24.22
CA ALA A 60 5.34 -3.81 -25.64
C ALA A 60 4.39 -2.95 -26.48
N ASN A 61 3.19 -2.65 -25.99
CA ASN A 61 2.22 -1.80 -26.68
C ASN A 61 2.68 -0.34 -26.77
N VAL A 62 3.30 0.19 -25.71
CA VAL A 62 3.89 1.53 -25.75
C VAL A 62 5.10 1.57 -26.69
N LYS A 63 5.96 0.54 -26.68
CA LYS A 63 7.06 0.44 -27.66
C LYS A 63 6.54 0.40 -29.09
N ALA A 64 5.48 -0.36 -29.35
CA ALA A 64 4.86 -0.46 -30.67
C ALA A 64 4.29 0.90 -31.12
N ALA A 65 3.55 1.59 -30.23
CA ALA A 65 3.00 2.92 -30.50
C ALA A 65 4.10 3.97 -30.78
N LEU A 66 5.20 3.95 -30.02
CA LEU A 66 6.30 4.90 -30.17
C LEU A 66 7.20 4.62 -31.39
N THR A 67 7.16 3.41 -31.95
CA THR A 67 7.94 3.00 -33.13
C THR A 67 7.09 2.90 -34.40
N GLY A 68 5.81 3.28 -34.34
CA GLY A 68 4.89 3.22 -35.48
C GLY A 68 4.49 1.80 -35.89
N GLN A 69 4.67 0.82 -35.00
CA GLN A 69 4.20 -0.55 -35.18
C GLN A 69 2.73 -0.68 -34.72
N PRO A 70 1.90 -1.50 -35.39
CA PRO A 70 0.51 -1.70 -35.00
C PRO A 70 0.42 -2.26 -33.57
N THR A 71 -0.33 -1.59 -32.71
CA THR A 71 -0.66 -2.06 -31.35
C THR A 71 -1.66 -3.21 -31.45
N THR A 72 -1.30 -4.40 -30.95
CA THR A 72 -2.18 -5.57 -30.96
C THR A 72 -3.20 -5.48 -29.82
N SER A 73 -4.48 -5.34 -30.19
CA SER A 73 -5.60 -5.58 -29.28
C SER A 73 -5.63 -7.07 -28.94
N GLY A 74 -5.44 -7.41 -27.66
CA GLY A 74 -5.32 -8.79 -27.19
C GLY A 74 -6.65 -9.54 -27.27
N THR A 75 -6.93 -10.15 -28.41
CA THR A 75 -7.76 -11.35 -28.51
C THR A 75 -6.97 -12.56 -27.99
N THR A 76 -7.62 -13.30 -27.12
CA THR A 76 -7.13 -14.50 -26.42
C THR A 76 -6.78 -15.62 -27.39
N THR A 77 -5.48 -15.94 -27.53
CA THR A 77 -5.05 -17.27 -28.02
C THR A 77 -3.82 -17.77 -27.28
N GLY A 78 -4.03 -18.80 -26.45
CA GLY A 78 -3.11 -19.94 -26.29
C GLY A 78 -1.68 -19.68 -25.82
N GLY A 79 -1.51 -19.15 -24.62
CA GLY A 79 -0.27 -19.29 -23.83
C GLY A 79 -0.48 -20.37 -22.76
N THR A 80 0.34 -21.41 -22.78
CA THR A 80 0.34 -22.54 -21.85
C THR A 80 0.22 -22.11 -20.38
N THR A 81 -0.75 -22.69 -19.67
CA THR A 81 -1.02 -22.53 -18.25
C THR A 81 0.22 -22.89 -17.41
N SER A 82 0.90 -21.88 -16.89
CA SER A 82 1.82 -22.06 -15.78
C SER A 82 1.01 -22.45 -14.55
N ALA A 83 1.30 -23.61 -13.96
CA ALA A 83 0.61 -24.14 -12.81
C ALA A 83 0.79 -23.22 -11.58
N CYS A 84 -0.24 -22.47 -11.19
CA CYS A 84 -0.28 -21.69 -9.93
C CYS A 84 -0.10 -22.61 -8.71
N THR A 85 1.13 -22.74 -8.21
CA THR A 85 1.39 -23.51 -6.98
C THR A 85 1.24 -22.59 -5.76
N PHE A 86 0.27 -22.85 -4.90
CA PHE A 86 0.03 -22.07 -3.69
C PHE A 86 0.69 -22.74 -2.48
N THR A 87 1.79 -22.17 -1.97
CA THR A 87 2.53 -22.70 -0.82
C THR A 87 2.13 -22.07 0.52
N ARG A 88 1.29 -21.02 0.49
CA ARG A 88 0.82 -20.30 1.68
C ARG A 88 -0.67 -19.93 1.55
N ASP A 89 -1.26 -19.60 2.69
CA ASP A 89 -2.61 -19.07 2.78
C ASP A 89 -2.63 -17.60 2.31
N LEU A 90 -3.69 -17.20 1.60
CA LEU A 90 -3.87 -15.81 1.13
C LEU A 90 -5.11 -15.18 1.77
N THR A 91 -4.95 -13.96 2.26
CA THR A 91 -5.99 -13.17 2.94
C THR A 91 -5.87 -11.70 2.57
N VAL A 92 -6.81 -10.87 3.00
CA VAL A 92 -6.78 -9.42 2.78
C VAL A 92 -5.45 -8.83 3.26
N GLY A 93 -4.78 -8.08 2.39
CA GLY A 93 -3.46 -7.51 2.62
C GLY A 93 -2.30 -8.33 2.05
N ALA A 94 -2.53 -9.57 1.57
CA ALA A 94 -1.50 -10.34 0.90
C ALA A 94 -1.10 -9.71 -0.45
N THR A 95 0.20 -9.67 -0.74
CA THR A 95 0.75 -9.31 -2.05
C THR A 95 1.61 -10.42 -2.62
N GLY A 96 1.81 -10.47 -3.94
CA GLY A 96 2.77 -11.37 -4.58
C GLY A 96 2.25 -12.04 -5.84
N SER A 97 3.12 -12.81 -6.50
CA SER A 97 2.81 -13.53 -7.73
C SER A 97 1.74 -14.62 -7.55
N ASP A 98 1.63 -15.21 -6.36
CA ASP A 98 0.57 -16.14 -5.98
C ASP A 98 -0.80 -15.43 -5.92
N VAL A 99 -0.86 -14.20 -5.40
CA VAL A 99 -2.07 -13.38 -5.43
C VAL A 99 -2.47 -13.01 -6.86
N THR A 100 -1.52 -12.63 -7.71
CA THR A 100 -1.79 -12.37 -9.13
C THR A 100 -2.33 -13.63 -9.82
N CYS A 101 -1.74 -14.80 -9.57
CA CYS A 101 -2.17 -16.08 -10.13
C CYS A 101 -3.61 -16.43 -9.71
N LEU A 102 -3.94 -16.26 -8.42
CA LEU A 102 -5.29 -16.45 -7.90
C LEU A 102 -6.29 -15.50 -8.56
N GLN A 103 -5.97 -14.21 -8.66
CA GLN A 103 -6.85 -13.22 -9.29
C GLN A 103 -7.09 -13.50 -10.76
N GLN A 104 -6.06 -13.88 -11.52
CA GLN A 104 -6.19 -14.26 -12.93
C GLN A 104 -7.12 -15.47 -13.11
N ALA A 105 -6.95 -16.50 -12.29
CA ALA A 105 -7.77 -17.70 -12.37
C ALA A 105 -9.22 -17.46 -11.87
N LEU A 106 -9.45 -16.55 -10.92
CA LEU A 106 -10.80 -16.12 -10.54
C LEU A 106 -11.49 -15.33 -11.67
N ILE A 107 -10.78 -14.40 -12.30
CA ILE A 107 -11.30 -13.63 -13.45
C ILE A 107 -11.62 -14.59 -14.61
N ALA A 108 -10.72 -15.53 -14.90
CA ALA A 108 -10.93 -16.56 -15.92
C ALA A 108 -12.10 -17.50 -15.57
N GLY A 109 -12.33 -17.76 -14.29
CA GLY A 109 -13.47 -18.51 -13.77
C GLY A 109 -14.79 -17.75 -13.74
N GLY A 110 -14.82 -16.50 -14.24
CA GLY A 110 -16.03 -15.67 -14.28
C GLY A 110 -16.33 -14.88 -13.01
N TYR A 111 -15.43 -14.89 -12.02
CA TYR A 111 -15.60 -14.13 -10.79
C TYR A 111 -15.01 -12.72 -10.97
N SER A 112 -15.87 -11.71 -10.89
CA SER A 112 -15.49 -10.33 -11.22
C SER A 112 -14.53 -9.73 -10.20
N ILE A 113 -13.38 -9.26 -10.70
CA ILE A 113 -12.45 -8.37 -9.99
C ILE A 113 -12.27 -7.15 -10.90
N PRO A 114 -13.06 -6.07 -10.73
CA PRO A 114 -13.02 -4.89 -11.60
C PRO A 114 -11.63 -4.26 -11.76
N ALA A 115 -10.79 -4.33 -10.73
CA ALA A 115 -9.41 -3.83 -10.76
C ALA A 115 -8.41 -4.75 -11.51
N GLY A 116 -8.84 -5.93 -11.97
CA GLY A 116 -7.98 -6.94 -12.57
C GLY A 116 -7.04 -7.63 -11.58
N ALA A 117 -6.06 -8.39 -12.09
CA ALA A 117 -5.07 -9.08 -11.27
C ALA A 117 -3.94 -8.14 -10.85
N THR A 118 -4.18 -7.33 -9.82
CA THR A 118 -3.25 -6.31 -9.29
C THR A 118 -2.09 -6.87 -8.48
N GLY A 119 -2.11 -8.15 -8.12
CA GLY A 119 -1.15 -8.76 -7.20
C GLY A 119 -1.33 -8.34 -5.74
N TYR A 120 -2.41 -7.62 -5.41
CA TYR A 120 -2.80 -7.25 -4.04
C TYR A 120 -4.18 -7.81 -3.70
N PHE A 121 -4.27 -8.57 -2.61
CA PHE A 121 -5.49 -9.21 -2.14
C PHE A 121 -6.31 -8.20 -1.34
N GLY A 122 -7.19 -7.46 -2.01
CA GLY A 122 -8.08 -6.46 -1.41
C GLY A 122 -9.51 -6.96 -1.20
N SER A 123 -10.43 -6.02 -0.95
CA SER A 123 -11.87 -6.31 -0.79
C SER A 123 -12.49 -6.97 -2.03
N GLN A 124 -12.07 -6.55 -3.24
CA GLN A 124 -12.55 -7.14 -4.50
C GLN A 124 -12.11 -8.60 -4.67
N THR A 125 -10.85 -8.92 -4.34
CA THR A 125 -10.34 -10.30 -4.38
C THR A 125 -10.98 -11.17 -3.32
N ARG A 126 -11.20 -10.65 -2.11
CA ARG A 126 -11.96 -11.34 -1.05
C ARG A 126 -13.37 -11.70 -1.52
N SER A 127 -14.07 -10.76 -2.16
CA SER A 127 -15.42 -10.99 -2.71
C SER A 127 -15.40 -12.08 -3.78
N ALA A 128 -14.45 -12.03 -4.72
CA ALA A 128 -14.29 -13.04 -5.77
C ALA A 128 -13.95 -14.45 -5.20
N VAL A 129 -13.07 -14.53 -4.20
CA VAL A 129 -12.76 -15.80 -3.51
C VAL A 129 -13.98 -16.32 -2.76
N SER A 130 -14.75 -15.46 -2.10
CA SER A 130 -15.99 -15.86 -1.42
C SER A 130 -17.01 -16.42 -2.41
N ALA A 131 -17.22 -15.76 -3.55
CA ALA A 131 -18.13 -16.22 -4.60
C ALA A 131 -17.67 -17.55 -5.21
N TRP A 132 -16.37 -17.71 -5.43
CA TRP A 132 -15.78 -18.98 -5.88
C TRP A 132 -15.91 -20.10 -4.84
N GLN A 133 -15.70 -19.81 -3.56
CA GLN A 133 -15.90 -20.76 -2.46
C GLN A 133 -17.36 -21.23 -2.38
N THR A 134 -18.32 -20.32 -2.54
CA THR A 134 -19.75 -20.64 -2.63
C THR A 134 -20.01 -21.59 -3.80
N ALA A 135 -19.49 -21.27 -4.99
CA ALA A 135 -19.65 -22.09 -6.19
C ALA A 135 -18.96 -23.47 -6.11
N LYS A 136 -17.97 -23.63 -5.24
CA LYS A 136 -17.25 -24.90 -4.99
C LYS A 136 -17.71 -25.64 -3.74
N GLY A 137 -18.74 -25.16 -3.04
CA GLY A 137 -19.26 -25.81 -1.83
C GLY A 137 -18.29 -25.80 -0.64
N ILE A 138 -17.39 -24.82 -0.56
CA ILE A 138 -16.37 -24.73 0.51
C ILE A 138 -16.92 -23.88 1.67
N THR A 139 -17.10 -24.49 2.84
CA THR A 139 -17.59 -23.81 4.06
C THR A 139 -16.48 -23.69 5.14
N PRO A 140 -16.29 -22.51 5.77
CA PRO A 140 -17.03 -21.24 5.57
C PRO A 140 -16.58 -20.44 4.34
N THR A 141 -17.52 -19.71 3.72
CA THR A 141 -17.31 -18.80 2.58
C THR A 141 -16.78 -17.44 3.05
N ALA A 142 -15.61 -17.44 3.69
CA ALA A 142 -15.06 -16.25 4.35
C ALA A 142 -14.30 -15.29 3.41
N GLY A 143 -14.05 -15.69 2.17
CA GLY A 143 -13.16 -14.98 1.23
C GLY A 143 -11.67 -15.12 1.59
N TYR A 144 -11.33 -16.11 2.42
CA TYR A 144 -9.98 -16.48 2.84
C TYR A 144 -9.48 -17.68 2.06
N PHE A 145 -8.34 -17.59 1.37
CA PHE A 145 -7.80 -18.66 0.54
C PHE A 145 -6.84 -19.57 1.33
N GLY A 146 -7.42 -20.39 2.21
CA GLY A 146 -6.71 -21.32 3.10
C GLY A 146 -6.55 -22.74 2.55
N PRO A 147 -6.17 -23.73 3.38
CA PRO A 147 -5.85 -25.10 2.94
C PRO A 147 -6.99 -25.80 2.18
N LYS A 148 -8.25 -25.62 2.62
CA LYS A 148 -9.43 -26.15 1.90
C LYS A 148 -9.59 -25.54 0.51
N SER A 149 -9.35 -24.23 0.39
CA SER A 149 -9.40 -23.54 -0.90
C SER A 149 -8.24 -23.94 -1.80
N ARG A 150 -7.03 -24.08 -1.27
CA ARG A 150 -5.90 -24.59 -2.06
C ARG A 150 -6.11 -26.02 -2.56
N ALA A 151 -6.69 -26.88 -1.73
CA ALA A 151 -7.00 -28.25 -2.13
C ALA A 151 -8.07 -28.33 -3.23
N ALA A 152 -8.99 -27.35 -3.28
CA ALA A 152 -10.09 -27.31 -4.24
C ALA A 152 -9.78 -26.45 -5.50
N PHE A 153 -8.73 -25.64 -5.46
CA PHE A 153 -8.34 -24.75 -6.56
C PHE A 153 -7.45 -25.51 -7.53
N ASP A 154 -8.09 -26.27 -8.40
CA ASP A 154 -7.40 -27.11 -9.36
C ASP A 154 -7.12 -26.35 -10.67
N LEU A 155 -5.89 -26.46 -11.16
CA LEU A 155 -5.39 -25.80 -12.35
C LEU A 155 -5.85 -26.51 -13.63
N GLY A 156 -7.04 -26.15 -14.10
CA GLY A 156 -7.42 -26.21 -15.51
C GLY A 156 -7.63 -27.59 -16.15
N GLY A 157 -8.92 -27.94 -16.37
CA GLY A 157 -9.38 -28.63 -17.58
C GLY A 157 -9.38 -30.16 -17.59
N THR A 158 -10.57 -30.73 -17.71
CA THR A 158 -10.93 -32.15 -17.60
C THR A 158 -10.52 -33.07 -18.76
N THR A 159 -10.26 -34.34 -18.41
CA THR A 159 -10.47 -35.64 -19.12
C THR A 159 -9.23 -36.46 -19.51
N GLY A 160 -9.10 -37.64 -18.87
CA GLY A 160 -8.54 -38.86 -19.47
C GLY A 160 -7.09 -39.24 -19.12
N GLY A 161 -6.92 -40.42 -18.52
CA GLY A 161 -5.75 -41.28 -18.75
C GLY A 161 -4.62 -41.20 -17.72
N THR A 162 -4.58 -42.17 -16.82
CA THR A 162 -3.50 -42.46 -15.85
C THR A 162 -2.26 -43.10 -16.50
N THR A 163 -1.06 -42.74 -16.04
CA THR A 163 0.19 -43.54 -15.84
C THR A 163 1.33 -42.53 -15.54
N GLY A 164 2.27 -42.66 -14.59
CA GLY A 164 2.60 -43.60 -13.51
C GLY A 164 3.93 -43.16 -12.84
N GLY A 165 4.19 -43.63 -11.60
CA GLY A 165 5.48 -43.61 -10.86
C GLY A 165 5.83 -42.32 -10.08
N THR A 166 6.30 -42.30 -8.83
CA THR A 166 6.95 -43.30 -7.95
C THR A 166 7.03 -42.81 -6.48
N THR A 167 7.03 -43.77 -5.54
CA THR A 167 7.57 -43.79 -4.14
C THR A 167 7.01 -42.81 -3.09
N GLY A 168 6.57 -43.16 -1.88
CA GLY A 168 6.45 -44.42 -1.13
C GLY A 168 6.00 -44.09 0.31
N GLY A 169 5.14 -44.91 0.93
CA GLY A 169 4.68 -44.70 2.31
C GLY A 169 3.46 -45.56 2.66
N THR A 170 3.65 -46.52 3.55
CA THR A 170 2.73 -47.57 4.01
C THR A 170 1.59 -47.05 4.89
N THR A 171 0.33 -47.39 4.56
CA THR A 171 -0.76 -47.73 5.52
C THR A 171 -1.99 -48.22 4.73
N GLY A 172 -2.70 -49.23 5.27
CA GLY A 172 -3.68 -50.06 4.57
C GLY A 172 -4.97 -49.35 4.14
N GLY A 173 -5.50 -49.79 2.98
CA GLY A 173 -6.76 -49.35 2.39
C GLY A 173 -7.07 -50.17 1.13
N THR A 174 -8.33 -50.54 0.96
CA THR A 174 -8.92 -51.49 -0.01
C THR A 174 -8.40 -51.38 -1.45
N THR A 175 -7.78 -52.44 -1.97
CA THR A 175 -7.37 -52.59 -3.38
C THR A 175 -8.57 -52.91 -4.27
N ASP A 176 -9.07 -51.91 -5.03
CA ASP A 176 -9.70 -52.11 -6.34
C ASP A 176 -8.62 -51.80 -7.40
N GLY A 177 -8.12 -52.85 -8.04
CA GLY A 177 -7.07 -52.76 -9.04
C GLY A 177 -7.67 -52.83 -10.44
N THR A 178 -7.41 -51.82 -11.27
CA THR A 178 -7.74 -51.84 -12.70
C THR A 178 -6.92 -52.94 -13.38
N VAL A 179 -7.58 -53.96 -13.93
CA VAL A 179 -6.93 -54.93 -14.81
C VAL A 179 -6.86 -54.36 -16.22
N GLY A 180 -5.65 -54.25 -16.79
CA GLY A 180 -5.45 -53.80 -18.16
C GLY A 180 -6.32 -54.60 -19.14
N ALA A 181 -7.02 -53.90 -20.04
CA ALA A 181 -7.88 -54.49 -21.06
C ALA A 181 -7.08 -55.48 -21.93
N GLY A 182 -7.24 -56.77 -21.66
CA GLY A 182 -6.51 -57.85 -22.31
C GLY A 182 -7.21 -59.20 -22.13
N THR A 183 -7.91 -59.62 -23.19
CA THR A 183 -8.28 -61.01 -23.54
C THR A 183 -8.84 -61.88 -22.41
N GLY A 184 -10.15 -61.75 -22.14
CA GLY A 184 -10.94 -62.73 -21.39
C GLY A 184 -12.39 -62.68 -21.85
N ASN A 185 -13.03 -63.84 -22.03
CA ASN A 185 -14.40 -63.94 -22.57
C ASN A 185 -15.47 -64.09 -21.47
N GLY A 186 -15.09 -63.92 -20.20
CA GLY A 186 -15.99 -64.17 -19.07
C GLY A 186 -15.45 -63.74 -17.72
N LEU A 187 -16.24 -63.96 -16.67
CA LEU A 187 -15.88 -63.65 -15.28
C LEU A 187 -14.72 -64.53 -14.82
N LYS A 188 -13.65 -63.92 -14.31
CA LYS A 188 -12.51 -64.61 -13.70
C LYS A 188 -12.68 -64.63 -12.18
N VAL A 189 -12.36 -65.75 -11.53
CA VAL A 189 -12.41 -65.90 -10.08
C VAL A 189 -11.15 -66.58 -9.60
N SER A 190 -10.53 -66.05 -8.56
CA SER A 190 -9.33 -66.61 -7.94
C SER A 190 -9.36 -66.39 -6.43
N LEU A 191 -8.56 -67.17 -5.68
CA LEU A 191 -8.29 -66.86 -4.29
C LEU A 191 -7.48 -65.55 -4.25
N ALA A 192 -7.91 -64.58 -3.45
CA ALA A 192 -7.21 -63.31 -3.31
C ALA A 192 -5.83 -63.54 -2.67
N ALA A 193 -4.82 -62.78 -3.10
CA ALA A 193 -3.46 -62.93 -2.59
C ALA A 193 -3.33 -62.62 -1.09
N ASP A 194 -4.25 -61.81 -0.55
CA ASP A 194 -4.36 -61.44 0.87
C ASP A 194 -5.39 -62.30 1.63
N SER A 195 -5.83 -63.42 1.06
CA SER A 195 -6.70 -64.37 1.77
C SER A 195 -5.99 -64.88 3.03
N PRO A 196 -6.70 -65.01 4.18
CA PRO A 196 -6.12 -65.48 5.43
C PRO A 196 -5.33 -66.78 5.26
N ASN A 197 -4.05 -66.76 5.63
CA ASN A 197 -3.14 -67.90 5.57
C ASN A 197 -2.37 -68.00 6.89
N ASN A 198 -2.47 -69.14 7.56
CA ASN A 198 -1.85 -69.39 8.87
C ASN A 198 -2.25 -68.38 9.97
N VAL A 199 -3.47 -67.84 9.88
CA VAL A 199 -4.08 -67.00 10.91
C VAL A 199 -4.81 -67.92 11.90
N ALA A 200 -4.64 -67.67 13.19
CA ALA A 200 -5.38 -68.39 14.23
C ALA A 200 -6.78 -67.80 14.38
N LEU A 201 -7.79 -68.67 14.38
CA LEU A 201 -9.15 -68.33 14.77
C LEU A 201 -9.30 -68.57 16.27
N VAL A 202 -10.13 -67.80 16.97
CA VAL A 202 -10.43 -68.02 18.39
C VAL A 202 -11.84 -68.64 18.51
N GLN A 203 -12.00 -69.63 19.39
CA GLN A 203 -13.33 -70.19 19.70
C GLN A 203 -14.27 -69.09 20.24
N ALA A 204 -15.58 -69.19 19.99
CA ALA A 204 -16.58 -68.17 20.36
C ALA A 204 -16.41 -66.77 19.72
N GLN A 205 -15.47 -66.59 18.79
CA GLN A 205 -15.32 -65.32 18.06
C GLN A 205 -16.42 -65.14 17.00
N ALA A 206 -16.70 -63.90 16.63
CA ALA A 206 -17.59 -63.59 15.51
C ALA A 206 -16.79 -63.28 14.25
N ILE A 207 -17.39 -63.51 13.07
CA ILE A 207 -16.90 -62.99 11.77
C ILE A 207 -15.40 -63.30 11.52
N GLY A 208 -14.93 -64.47 11.96
CA GLY A 208 -13.58 -64.96 11.72
C GLY A 208 -13.33 -65.15 10.22
N GLY A 209 -12.24 -64.59 9.70
CA GLY A 209 -11.97 -64.60 8.26
C GLY A 209 -11.55 -65.98 7.76
N LEU A 210 -12.36 -66.61 6.91
CA LEU A 210 -12.08 -67.94 6.36
C LEU A 210 -11.34 -67.89 5.02
N ALA A 211 -11.75 -67.00 4.12
CA ALA A 211 -11.13 -66.85 2.80
C ALA A 211 -11.48 -65.49 2.17
N LYS A 212 -10.69 -65.07 1.18
CA LYS A 212 -11.04 -63.97 0.27
C LYS A 212 -10.92 -64.44 -1.18
N PHE A 213 -11.91 -64.11 -2.00
CA PHE A 213 -11.94 -64.42 -3.43
C PHE A 213 -12.04 -63.12 -4.23
N THR A 214 -11.20 -62.97 -5.25
CA THR A 214 -11.24 -61.84 -6.18
C THR A 214 -11.92 -62.27 -7.47
N PHE A 215 -12.98 -61.54 -7.81
CA PHE A 215 -13.73 -61.65 -9.04
C PHE A 215 -13.27 -60.53 -9.98
N ALA A 216 -12.85 -60.84 -11.20
CA ALA A 216 -12.42 -59.85 -12.18
C ALA A 216 -13.28 -59.96 -13.44
N ASN A 217 -13.80 -58.82 -13.91
CA ASN A 217 -14.59 -58.76 -15.13
C ASN A 217 -13.78 -58.09 -16.25
N PRO A 218 -13.06 -58.85 -17.10
CA PRO A 218 -12.33 -58.30 -18.24
C PRO A 218 -13.23 -57.93 -19.44
N THR A 219 -14.55 -58.10 -19.33
CA THR A 219 -15.50 -57.85 -20.43
C THR A 219 -16.00 -56.40 -20.45
N GLY A 220 -16.67 -56.00 -21.54
CA GLY A 220 -17.20 -54.64 -21.73
C GLY A 220 -18.59 -54.37 -21.15
N ALA A 221 -19.18 -55.33 -20.43
CA ALA A 221 -20.49 -55.18 -19.79
C ALA A 221 -20.46 -55.69 -18.34
N ASP A 222 -21.34 -55.15 -17.50
CA ASP A 222 -21.43 -55.55 -16.10
C ASP A 222 -21.88 -57.01 -15.96
N ILE A 223 -21.17 -57.77 -15.11
CA ILE A 223 -21.53 -59.15 -14.80
C ILE A 223 -22.07 -59.22 -13.37
N LYS A 224 -23.30 -59.70 -13.23
CA LYS A 224 -23.95 -59.90 -11.93
C LYS A 224 -23.74 -61.34 -11.46
N VAL A 225 -23.20 -61.52 -10.26
CA VAL A 225 -23.06 -62.83 -9.62
C VAL A 225 -24.34 -63.10 -8.82
N THR A 226 -24.99 -64.25 -9.03
CA THR A 226 -26.29 -64.59 -8.42
C THR A 226 -26.19 -65.75 -7.44
N ASN A 227 -25.20 -66.64 -7.59
CA ASN A 227 -24.99 -67.72 -6.64
C ASN A 227 -23.51 -68.03 -6.41
N LEU A 228 -23.13 -68.27 -5.17
CA LEU A 228 -21.83 -68.80 -4.75
C LEU A 228 -22.06 -70.03 -3.85
N ALA A 229 -21.51 -71.17 -4.22
CA ALA A 229 -21.60 -72.40 -3.43
C ALA A 229 -20.23 -72.86 -2.93
N PHE A 230 -20.15 -73.24 -1.67
CA PHE A 230 -18.91 -73.58 -0.98
C PHE A 230 -19.01 -74.92 -0.24
N LYS A 231 -17.85 -75.50 0.05
CA LYS A 231 -17.68 -76.56 1.06
C LYS A 231 -16.71 -76.13 2.14
N ARG A 232 -16.99 -76.47 3.39
CA ARG A 232 -16.03 -76.45 4.48
C ARG A 232 -15.00 -77.57 4.26
N ILE A 233 -13.73 -77.24 4.45
CA ILE A 233 -12.59 -78.16 4.34
C ILE A 233 -11.79 -78.14 5.65
N GLY A 234 -10.95 -79.16 5.88
CA GLY A 234 -10.22 -79.35 7.13
C GLY A 234 -10.92 -80.29 8.11
N VAL A 235 -10.28 -80.52 9.26
CA VAL A 235 -10.76 -81.42 10.32
C VAL A 235 -11.55 -80.60 11.35
N SER A 236 -12.86 -80.47 11.11
CA SER A 236 -13.80 -79.77 12.00
C SER A 236 -15.23 -80.33 11.84
N ASN A 237 -16.13 -79.98 12.76
CA ASN A 237 -17.57 -80.28 12.66
C ASN A 237 -18.29 -79.21 11.82
N ASP A 238 -19.49 -79.52 11.33
CA ASP A 238 -20.31 -78.51 10.62
C ASP A 238 -20.82 -77.44 11.58
N SER A 239 -21.12 -77.82 12.82
CA SER A 239 -21.53 -76.91 13.90
C SER A 239 -20.44 -75.91 14.32
N THR A 240 -19.20 -76.09 13.88
CA THR A 240 -18.09 -75.17 14.20
C THR A 240 -18.26 -73.81 13.54
N LEU A 241 -18.93 -73.77 12.38
CA LEU A 241 -19.28 -72.53 11.67
C LEU A 241 -20.77 -72.25 11.88
N THR A 242 -21.10 -71.49 12.92
CA THR A 242 -22.49 -71.23 13.33
C THR A 242 -23.24 -70.42 12.28
N ASN A 243 -22.59 -69.36 11.78
CA ASN A 243 -23.09 -68.51 10.70
C ASN A 243 -21.95 -68.20 9.76
N VAL A 244 -22.18 -68.28 8.45
CA VAL A 244 -21.20 -67.89 7.43
C VAL A 244 -21.78 -66.74 6.61
N TYR A 245 -20.96 -65.73 6.34
CA TYR A 245 -21.37 -64.49 5.67
C TYR A 245 -20.48 -64.16 4.47
N LEU A 246 -21.05 -63.41 3.52
CA LEU A 246 -20.31 -62.74 2.46
C LEU A 246 -20.12 -61.25 2.79
N TYR A 247 -18.89 -60.76 2.66
CA TYR A 247 -18.54 -59.36 2.88
C TYR A 247 -17.72 -58.80 1.71
N ASN A 248 -17.93 -57.53 1.38
CA ASN A 248 -16.95 -56.73 0.64
C ASN A 248 -16.45 -55.63 1.60
N GLY A 249 -15.16 -55.68 1.95
CA GLY A 249 -14.63 -54.85 3.04
C GLY A 249 -15.38 -55.11 4.36
N THR A 250 -15.96 -54.06 4.94
CA THR A 250 -16.84 -54.13 6.12
C THR A 250 -18.33 -54.23 5.80
N LYS A 251 -18.72 -54.13 4.51
CA LYS A 251 -20.12 -54.26 4.09
C LYS A 251 -20.51 -55.72 3.93
N ARG A 252 -21.51 -56.17 4.69
CA ARG A 252 -22.16 -57.47 4.51
C ARG A 252 -22.98 -57.47 3.21
N LEU A 253 -22.87 -58.52 2.40
CA LEU A 253 -23.56 -58.65 1.10
C LEU A 253 -24.85 -59.47 1.19
N THR A 254 -24.93 -60.42 2.13
CA THR A 254 -26.08 -61.32 2.30
C THR A 254 -26.30 -61.69 3.77
N ASP A 255 -27.47 -62.25 4.06
CA ASP A 255 -27.73 -62.92 5.33
C ASP A 255 -26.87 -64.19 5.50
N SER A 256 -26.76 -64.71 6.72
CA SER A 256 -25.91 -65.87 7.01
C SER A 256 -26.41 -67.15 6.35
N ALA A 257 -25.47 -67.96 5.87
CA ALA A 257 -25.71 -69.36 5.52
C ALA A 257 -25.28 -70.29 6.67
N SER A 258 -26.01 -71.38 6.87
CA SER A 258 -25.63 -72.47 7.78
C SER A 258 -24.91 -73.58 7.01
N VAL A 259 -23.95 -74.24 7.67
CA VAL A 259 -23.19 -75.36 7.08
C VAL A 259 -23.91 -76.68 7.33
N SER A 260 -24.09 -77.49 6.27
CA SER A 260 -24.71 -78.82 6.38
C SER A 260 -24.06 -79.80 5.41
N ASN A 261 -23.67 -80.96 5.93
CA ASN A 261 -22.92 -81.98 5.20
C ASN A 261 -21.71 -81.36 4.46
N THR A 262 -20.94 -80.54 5.18
CA THR A 262 -19.85 -79.67 4.69
C THR A 262 -20.25 -78.54 3.74
N ALA A 263 -21.45 -78.51 3.15
CA ALA A 263 -21.82 -77.54 2.12
C ALA A 263 -22.57 -76.32 2.69
N PHE A 264 -22.43 -75.17 2.01
CA PHE A 264 -23.24 -73.97 2.22
C PHE A 264 -23.29 -73.13 0.94
N ASN A 265 -24.37 -72.38 0.72
CA ASN A 265 -24.56 -71.58 -0.48
C ASN A 265 -25.20 -70.22 -0.18
N PHE A 266 -24.91 -69.26 -1.05
CA PHE A 266 -25.56 -67.95 -1.09
C PHE A 266 -26.21 -67.81 -2.46
N ASN A 267 -27.50 -67.53 -2.49
CA ASN A 267 -28.27 -67.38 -3.72
C ASN A 267 -29.18 -66.17 -3.62
N ASP A 268 -29.05 -65.26 -4.57
CA ASP A 268 -29.95 -64.13 -4.74
C ASP A 268 -30.27 -63.98 -6.23
N SER A 269 -31.53 -64.23 -6.59
CA SER A 269 -32.01 -64.09 -7.97
C SER A 269 -31.93 -62.66 -8.48
N THR A 270 -31.94 -61.68 -7.57
CA THR A 270 -31.71 -60.27 -7.86
C THR A 270 -30.22 -59.90 -7.88
N GLY A 271 -29.32 -60.82 -7.54
CA GLY A 271 -27.86 -60.70 -7.64
C GLY A 271 -27.17 -60.36 -6.32
N LEU A 272 -26.19 -61.20 -5.94
CA LEU A 272 -25.36 -61.05 -4.74
C LEU A 272 -24.46 -59.80 -4.81
N PHE A 273 -23.87 -59.54 -5.99
CA PHE A 273 -23.10 -58.34 -6.30
C PHE A 273 -22.88 -58.22 -7.81
N THR A 274 -22.52 -57.02 -8.27
CA THR A 274 -22.17 -56.74 -9.67
C THR A 274 -20.68 -56.44 -9.77
N VAL A 275 -19.99 -57.09 -10.71
CA VAL A 275 -18.62 -56.75 -11.09
C VAL A 275 -18.68 -55.90 -12.35
N THR A 276 -18.44 -54.61 -12.21
CA THR A 276 -18.49 -53.64 -13.31
C THR A 276 -17.47 -53.99 -14.40
N ALA A 277 -17.79 -53.67 -15.65
CA ALA A 277 -16.89 -53.86 -16.80
C ALA A 277 -15.47 -53.32 -16.51
N GLY A 278 -14.44 -54.15 -16.72
CA GLY A 278 -13.04 -53.82 -16.50
C GLY A 278 -12.56 -53.83 -15.03
N GLN A 279 -13.46 -54.03 -14.06
CA GLN A 279 -13.15 -53.89 -12.64
C GLN A 279 -12.99 -55.24 -11.91
N THR A 280 -12.47 -55.16 -10.68
CA THR A 280 -12.41 -56.28 -9.75
C THR A 280 -13.38 -56.10 -8.59
N TYR A 281 -13.80 -57.19 -7.98
CA TYR A 281 -14.64 -57.20 -6.80
C TYR A 281 -14.16 -58.31 -5.85
N THR A 282 -13.80 -57.95 -4.63
CA THR A 282 -13.29 -58.92 -3.65
C THR A 282 -14.38 -59.27 -2.65
N VAL A 283 -14.61 -60.58 -2.45
CA VAL A 283 -15.56 -61.11 -1.48
C VAL A 283 -14.82 -61.89 -0.41
N SER A 284 -14.98 -61.46 0.83
CA SER A 284 -14.50 -62.16 2.02
C SER A 284 -15.58 -63.10 2.54
N ILE A 285 -15.18 -64.32 2.88
CA ILE A 285 -16.00 -65.32 3.55
C ILE A 285 -15.62 -65.27 5.03
N LEU A 286 -16.57 -64.84 5.85
CA LEU A 286 -16.36 -64.65 7.29
C LEU A 286 -17.35 -65.54 8.05
N ALA A 287 -17.00 -66.03 9.23
CA ALA A 287 -17.89 -66.90 9.99
C ALA A 287 -17.80 -66.76 11.50
N ASP A 288 -18.93 -66.95 12.18
CA ASP A 288 -18.97 -67.08 13.63
C ASP A 288 -18.48 -68.47 14.02
N ILE A 289 -17.52 -68.53 14.95
CA ILE A 289 -16.90 -69.77 15.40
C ILE A 289 -17.57 -70.19 16.70
N ALA A 290 -18.13 -71.41 16.73
CA ALA A 290 -18.76 -71.93 17.93
C ALA A 290 -17.76 -72.05 19.10
N ASP A 291 -18.28 -72.05 20.34
CA ASP A 291 -17.47 -72.31 21.52
C ASP A 291 -16.84 -73.72 21.50
N THR A 292 -15.94 -74.01 22.44
CA THR A 292 -15.41 -75.36 22.69
C THR A 292 -14.83 -76.11 21.47
N THR A 293 -14.38 -75.37 20.46
CA THR A 293 -13.91 -75.91 19.17
C THR A 293 -12.38 -75.84 18.99
N SER A 294 -11.63 -75.49 20.04
CA SER A 294 -10.17 -75.43 19.98
C SER A 294 -9.54 -76.75 19.52
N GLY A 295 -8.52 -76.65 18.67
CA GLY A 295 -7.82 -77.79 18.05
C GLY A 295 -8.37 -78.20 16.68
N GLN A 296 -9.53 -77.67 16.27
CA GLN A 296 -10.09 -77.93 14.94
C GLN A 296 -9.40 -77.10 13.86
N GLN A 297 -9.38 -77.63 12.62
CA GLN A 297 -8.84 -76.94 11.45
C GLN A 297 -9.93 -76.68 10.42
N ILE A 298 -10.05 -75.44 9.98
CA ILE A 298 -11.14 -74.97 9.13
C ILE A 298 -10.58 -74.21 7.92
N GLY A 299 -11.13 -74.47 6.75
CA GLY A 299 -11.05 -73.61 5.59
C GLY A 299 -12.32 -73.74 4.75
N VAL A 300 -12.38 -73.02 3.64
CA VAL A 300 -13.48 -73.12 2.67
C VAL A 300 -12.98 -73.40 1.26
N GLN A 301 -13.80 -74.06 0.47
CA GLN A 301 -13.57 -74.40 -0.93
C GLN A 301 -14.72 -73.83 -1.75
N LEU A 302 -14.43 -72.94 -2.69
CA LEU A 302 -15.43 -72.44 -3.65
C LEU A 302 -15.68 -73.52 -4.71
N THR A 303 -16.92 -74.01 -4.81
CA THR A 303 -17.29 -75.15 -5.66
C THR A 303 -18.14 -74.77 -6.87
N ALA A 304 -18.94 -73.70 -6.79
CA ALA A 304 -19.72 -73.20 -7.92
C ALA A 304 -19.89 -71.68 -7.86
N VAL A 305 -19.89 -71.05 -9.03
CA VAL A 305 -20.22 -69.64 -9.24
C VAL A 305 -21.25 -69.56 -10.36
N THR A 306 -22.36 -68.87 -10.11
CA THR A 306 -23.38 -68.57 -11.12
C THR A 306 -23.45 -67.06 -11.31
N SER A 307 -23.43 -66.63 -12.57
CA SER A 307 -23.47 -65.20 -12.95
C SER A 307 -24.25 -64.98 -14.25
N SER A 308 -24.59 -63.72 -14.54
CA SER A 308 -25.25 -63.32 -15.79
C SER A 308 -24.37 -63.45 -17.04
N GLY A 309 -23.04 -63.47 -16.87
CA GLY A 309 -22.05 -63.79 -17.90
C GLY A 309 -21.42 -65.17 -17.68
N THR A 310 -20.81 -65.75 -18.71
CA THR A 310 -20.08 -67.02 -18.62
C THR A 310 -18.81 -66.87 -17.77
N LEU A 311 -18.40 -67.92 -17.06
CA LEU A 311 -17.07 -67.98 -16.44
C LEU A 311 -16.01 -68.06 -17.54
N ASP A 312 -14.88 -67.39 -17.33
CA ASP A 312 -13.72 -67.50 -18.23
C ASP A 312 -13.12 -68.92 -18.17
N SER A 313 -12.60 -69.42 -19.30
CA SER A 313 -11.99 -70.75 -19.39
C SER A 313 -10.78 -70.95 -18.46
N SER A 314 -10.17 -69.87 -17.95
CA SER A 314 -9.09 -69.94 -16.96
C SER A 314 -9.56 -70.25 -15.53
N VAL A 315 -10.86 -70.19 -15.23
CA VAL A 315 -11.39 -70.48 -13.90
C VAL A 315 -11.54 -71.98 -13.70
N ALA A 316 -10.66 -72.58 -12.90
CA ALA A 316 -10.74 -73.98 -12.48
C ALA A 316 -11.40 -74.08 -11.11
N LEU A 317 -12.61 -74.61 -11.05
CA LEU A 317 -13.30 -74.96 -9.79
C LEU A 317 -13.08 -76.45 -9.47
N PRO A 318 -12.95 -76.83 -8.18
CA PRO A 318 -13.08 -75.97 -7.02
C PRO A 318 -11.78 -75.20 -6.66
N ILE A 319 -11.91 -74.02 -6.04
CA ILE A 319 -10.79 -73.20 -5.54
C ILE A 319 -10.72 -73.34 -4.01
N ASN A 320 -9.62 -73.87 -3.49
CA ASN A 320 -9.38 -74.04 -2.06
C ASN A 320 -8.79 -72.77 -1.43
N SER A 321 -9.22 -72.47 -0.20
CA SER A 321 -8.50 -71.57 0.70
C SER A 321 -7.50 -72.33 1.58
N TYR A 322 -6.76 -71.60 2.41
CA TYR A 322 -5.86 -72.16 3.40
C TYR A 322 -6.62 -72.68 4.62
N LEU A 323 -6.06 -73.70 5.29
CA LEU A 323 -6.59 -74.17 6.57
C LEU A 323 -6.08 -73.28 7.71
N GLN A 324 -6.98 -72.95 8.63
CA GLN A 324 -6.74 -72.14 9.83
C GLN A 324 -7.07 -72.97 11.07
N THR A 325 -6.30 -72.79 12.15
CA THR A 325 -6.49 -73.53 13.40
C THR A 325 -7.31 -72.70 14.39
N VAL A 326 -8.31 -73.32 15.01
CA VAL A 326 -9.07 -72.70 16.10
C VAL A 326 -8.33 -72.91 17.42
N SER A 327 -8.10 -71.81 18.14
CA SER A 327 -7.38 -71.76 19.42
C SER A 327 -8.32 -71.34 20.55
N ALA A 328 -8.00 -71.76 21.77
CA ALA A 328 -8.66 -71.26 22.98
C ALA A 328 -7.98 -69.96 23.43
N ALA A 329 -8.75 -68.88 23.55
CA ALA A 329 -8.35 -67.61 24.16
C ALA A 329 -9.60 -66.87 24.64
N ASP A 330 -9.46 -66.02 25.67
CA ASP A 330 -10.55 -65.18 26.17
C ASP A 330 -10.59 -63.87 25.36
N LEU A 331 -11.68 -63.63 24.63
CA LEU A 331 -11.93 -62.37 23.92
C LEU A 331 -12.52 -61.31 24.86
N ALA A 332 -12.38 -60.03 24.51
CA ALA A 332 -13.15 -58.97 25.14
C ALA A 332 -14.66 -59.16 24.95
N ASP A 333 -15.46 -58.51 25.78
CA ASP A 333 -16.90 -58.70 25.83
C ASP A 333 -17.63 -57.36 25.59
N VAL A 334 -18.68 -57.40 24.77
CA VAL A 334 -19.50 -56.25 24.39
C VAL A 334 -20.97 -56.63 24.54
N ASP A 335 -21.67 -55.98 25.46
CA ASP A 335 -23.07 -56.27 25.80
C ASP A 335 -23.95 -55.02 25.61
N PHE A 336 -24.91 -55.09 24.69
CA PHE A 336 -25.90 -54.03 24.47
C PHE A 336 -27.05 -54.16 25.47
N ASN A 337 -27.45 -53.04 26.08
CA ASN A 337 -28.57 -53.03 27.00
C ASN A 337 -29.91 -53.22 26.25
N ALA A 338 -30.91 -53.81 26.89
CA ALA A 338 -32.27 -53.93 26.38
C ALA A 338 -32.95 -52.56 26.10
N THR A 339 -32.59 -51.51 26.85
CA THR A 339 -33.23 -50.19 26.72
C THR A 339 -32.56 -49.31 25.66
N THR A 340 -33.36 -48.67 24.82
CA THR A 340 -32.91 -47.70 23.82
C THR A 340 -33.74 -46.41 23.88
N ASN A 341 -33.17 -45.27 23.46
CA ASN A 341 -33.92 -44.03 23.23
C ASN A 341 -33.95 -43.69 21.71
N PRO A 342 -34.93 -42.93 21.21
CA PRO A 342 -35.99 -42.22 21.94
C PRO A 342 -37.06 -43.17 22.49
N ALA A 343 -37.64 -42.80 23.64
CA ALA A 343 -38.76 -43.50 24.27
C ALA A 343 -40.13 -42.85 23.97
N VAL A 344 -40.17 -41.84 23.08
CA VAL A 344 -41.39 -41.10 22.73
C VAL A 344 -42.11 -41.73 21.53
N ALA A 345 -43.44 -41.64 21.51
CA ALA A 345 -44.29 -42.19 20.45
C ALA A 345 -44.53 -41.22 19.27
N THR A 346 -44.18 -39.94 19.43
CA THR A 346 -44.27 -38.93 18.37
C THR A 346 -43.02 -38.04 18.36
N ALA A 347 -42.72 -37.45 17.21
CA ALA A 347 -41.59 -36.56 17.02
C ALA A 347 -41.92 -35.43 16.05
N ALA A 348 -41.78 -34.20 16.52
CA ALA A 348 -41.85 -33.02 15.66
C ALA A 348 -40.67 -33.01 14.68
N ALA A 349 -40.95 -32.54 13.46
CA ALA A 349 -39.91 -32.28 12.47
C ALA A 349 -38.92 -31.24 13.00
N GLN A 350 -37.65 -31.62 13.07
CA GLN A 350 -36.58 -30.81 13.64
C GLN A 350 -35.22 -31.39 13.22
N ASN A 351 -34.20 -30.55 13.28
CA ASN A 351 -32.82 -30.99 13.10
C ASN A 351 -32.28 -31.61 14.40
N ASP A 352 -31.21 -32.38 14.28
CA ASP A 352 -30.47 -32.96 15.42
C ASP A 352 -31.30 -33.86 16.36
N TYR A 353 -32.32 -34.54 15.83
CA TYR A 353 -33.15 -35.46 16.61
C TYR A 353 -32.44 -36.80 16.88
N THR A 354 -32.48 -37.30 18.11
CA THR A 354 -31.93 -38.63 18.44
C THR A 354 -32.89 -39.72 17.95
N VAL A 355 -32.48 -40.47 16.92
CA VAL A 355 -33.32 -41.53 16.32
C VAL A 355 -33.05 -42.92 16.89
N TRP A 356 -31.88 -43.12 17.51
CA TRP A 356 -31.53 -44.35 18.24
C TRP A 356 -30.36 -44.08 19.20
N SER A 357 -30.37 -44.68 20.39
CA SER A 357 -29.21 -44.73 21.29
C SER A 357 -29.29 -45.91 22.24
N ASN A 358 -28.13 -46.38 22.69
CA ASN A 358 -27.98 -47.44 23.68
C ASN A 358 -26.80 -47.17 24.61
N SER A 359 -26.92 -47.59 25.87
CA SER A 359 -25.80 -47.65 26.81
C SER A 359 -25.20 -49.06 26.78
N THR A 360 -24.10 -49.21 26.06
CA THR A 360 -23.43 -50.50 25.82
C THR A 360 -22.30 -50.70 26.84
N THR A 361 -22.17 -51.91 27.37
CA THR A 361 -21.13 -52.28 28.34
C THR A 361 -20.00 -53.02 27.65
N PHE A 362 -18.77 -52.62 27.96
CA PHE A 362 -17.53 -53.21 27.46
C PHE A 362 -16.76 -53.79 28.63
N SER A 363 -16.48 -55.10 28.63
CA SER A 363 -15.84 -55.78 29.75
C SER A 363 -14.64 -56.62 29.30
N THR A 364 -13.82 -57.08 30.26
CA THR A 364 -12.57 -57.82 30.05
C THR A 364 -11.41 -57.02 29.46
N ARG A 365 -11.57 -56.37 28.29
CA ARG A 365 -10.54 -55.54 27.62
C ARG A 365 -11.15 -54.42 26.76
N ALA A 366 -10.30 -53.53 26.27
CA ALA A 366 -10.68 -52.52 25.28
C ALA A 366 -10.94 -53.14 23.90
N VAL A 367 -11.79 -52.49 23.11
CA VAL A 367 -12.18 -52.91 21.76
C VAL A 367 -12.00 -51.79 20.74
N ASN A 368 -11.74 -52.13 19.49
CA ASN A 368 -11.82 -51.23 18.35
C ASN A 368 -13.18 -51.39 17.66
N PHE A 369 -13.95 -50.31 17.57
CA PHE A 369 -15.26 -50.26 16.92
C PHE A 369 -15.09 -49.88 15.45
N GLU A 370 -15.40 -50.81 14.54
CA GLU A 370 -15.05 -50.71 13.11
C GLU A 370 -16.25 -50.46 12.20
N SER A 371 -17.47 -50.86 12.58
CA SER A 371 -18.67 -50.55 11.81
C SER A 371 -19.93 -50.67 12.63
N PHE A 372 -20.93 -49.87 12.28
CA PHE A 372 -22.24 -49.89 12.93
C PHE A 372 -23.37 -49.73 11.91
N SER A 373 -24.39 -50.58 11.98
CA SER A 373 -25.55 -50.51 11.10
C SER A 373 -26.85 -50.60 11.88
N LEU A 374 -27.80 -49.74 11.51
CA LEU A 374 -29.17 -49.79 12.00
C LEU A 374 -30.12 -49.93 10.81
N ARG A 375 -31.23 -50.65 11.01
CA ARG A 375 -32.28 -50.75 10.00
C ARG A 375 -33.51 -49.95 10.43
N ASN A 376 -34.03 -49.11 9.53
CA ASN A 376 -35.36 -48.54 9.69
C ASN A 376 -36.41 -49.61 9.38
N ILE A 377 -37.34 -49.83 10.31
CA ILE A 377 -38.47 -50.74 10.16
C ILE A 377 -39.82 -50.02 10.29
N GLY A 378 -39.81 -48.68 10.33
CA GLY A 378 -41.02 -47.85 10.25
C GLY A 378 -41.46 -47.58 8.80
N SER A 379 -42.56 -46.86 8.63
CA SER A 379 -43.16 -46.54 7.31
C SER A 379 -42.62 -45.28 6.62
N VAL A 380 -41.71 -44.53 7.24
CA VAL A 380 -41.24 -43.25 6.69
C VAL A 380 -40.47 -43.43 5.39
N ASP A 381 -40.71 -42.54 4.43
CA ASP A 381 -39.92 -42.44 3.21
C ASP A 381 -38.44 -42.19 3.52
N ARG A 382 -37.56 -42.80 2.72
CA ARG A 382 -36.10 -42.76 2.95
C ARG A 382 -35.47 -41.36 2.89
N ALA A 383 -36.17 -40.42 2.25
CA ALA A 383 -35.75 -39.01 2.14
C ALA A 383 -36.31 -38.12 3.26
N ALA A 384 -37.26 -38.61 4.05
CA ALA A 384 -37.94 -37.85 5.10
C ALA A 384 -37.06 -37.58 6.32
N ILE A 385 -36.10 -38.48 6.56
CA ILE A 385 -35.09 -38.36 7.62
C ILE A 385 -33.71 -38.51 6.97
N ASN A 386 -32.81 -37.57 7.23
CA ASN A 386 -31.51 -37.52 6.57
C ASN A 386 -30.40 -37.10 7.55
N ASN A 387 -29.16 -37.00 7.05
CA ASN A 387 -28.00 -36.50 7.81
C ASN A 387 -27.75 -37.27 9.13
N PHE A 388 -27.75 -38.60 9.03
CA PHE A 388 -27.51 -39.49 10.17
C PHE A 388 -26.06 -39.38 10.64
N ARG A 389 -25.85 -39.14 11.92
CA ARG A 389 -24.54 -38.95 12.54
C ARG A 389 -24.41 -39.88 13.73
N LEU A 390 -23.32 -40.65 13.76
CA LEU A 390 -22.99 -41.55 14.86
C LEU A 390 -22.14 -40.82 15.89
N TYR A 391 -22.51 -40.94 17.16
CA TYR A 391 -21.79 -40.40 18.31
C TYR A 391 -21.44 -41.53 19.27
N VAL A 392 -20.21 -41.54 19.76
CA VAL A 392 -19.74 -42.42 20.83
C VAL A 392 -19.25 -41.55 21.98
N LYS A 393 -19.83 -41.72 23.18
CA LYS A 393 -19.54 -40.87 24.36
C LYS A 393 -19.66 -39.36 24.06
N GLY A 394 -20.64 -38.98 23.23
CA GLY A 394 -20.89 -37.58 22.85
C GLY A 394 -20.00 -37.00 21.76
N VAL A 395 -19.05 -37.77 21.21
CA VAL A 395 -18.18 -37.34 20.11
C VAL A 395 -18.67 -37.96 18.80
N GLN A 396 -18.85 -37.15 17.75
CA GLN A 396 -19.20 -37.69 16.43
C GLN A 396 -18.05 -38.54 15.89
N VAL A 397 -18.36 -39.74 15.44
CA VAL A 397 -17.41 -40.69 14.84
C VAL A 397 -17.84 -41.06 13.42
N GLY A 398 -16.87 -41.18 12.53
CA GLY A 398 -17.14 -41.42 11.10
C GLY A 398 -17.83 -40.23 10.39
N SER A 399 -18.08 -40.42 9.10
CA SER A 399 -18.82 -39.45 8.28
C SER A 399 -20.33 -39.59 8.49
N ALA A 400 -21.07 -38.49 8.29
CA ALA A 400 -22.52 -38.54 8.29
C ALA A 400 -23.04 -39.38 7.12
N VAL A 401 -24.06 -40.19 7.37
CA VAL A 401 -24.77 -40.95 6.34
C VAL A 401 -25.92 -40.07 5.84
N ALA A 402 -25.88 -39.72 4.56
CA ALA A 402 -26.78 -38.71 4.01
C ALA A 402 -28.26 -39.12 4.05
N ALA A 403 -28.59 -40.39 3.80
CA ALA A 403 -29.96 -40.89 3.75
C ALA A 403 -30.02 -42.39 4.05
N ILE A 404 -31.23 -42.91 4.26
CA ILE A 404 -31.48 -44.35 4.42
C ILE A 404 -31.21 -45.07 3.09
N ALA A 405 -30.42 -46.14 3.11
CA ALA A 405 -30.03 -46.90 1.93
C ALA A 405 -31.20 -47.71 1.34
N SER A 406 -30.97 -48.29 0.15
CA SER A 406 -32.02 -49.00 -0.59
C SER A 406 -32.53 -50.29 0.06
N ASP A 407 -31.83 -50.78 1.09
CA ASP A 407 -32.13 -51.95 1.90
C ASP A 407 -32.69 -51.58 3.30
N ASP A 408 -33.08 -50.31 3.47
CA ASP A 408 -33.58 -49.71 4.72
C ASP A 408 -32.54 -49.56 5.83
N THR A 409 -31.24 -49.71 5.52
CA THR A 409 -30.17 -49.57 6.51
C THR A 409 -29.49 -48.20 6.47
N ILE A 410 -28.94 -47.81 7.61
CA ILE A 410 -27.92 -46.76 7.73
C ILE A 410 -26.66 -47.43 8.25
N THR A 411 -25.55 -47.31 7.53
CA THR A 411 -24.30 -47.99 7.88
C THR A 411 -23.17 -46.98 8.00
N PHE A 412 -22.56 -46.94 9.18
CA PHE A 412 -21.37 -46.18 9.50
C PHE A 412 -20.15 -47.10 9.37
N ASP A 413 -19.28 -46.82 8.41
CA ASP A 413 -17.99 -47.50 8.25
C ASP A 413 -16.91 -46.72 8.99
N LEU A 414 -16.35 -47.33 10.03
CA LEU A 414 -15.27 -46.77 10.85
C LEU A 414 -13.96 -47.51 10.60
N SER A 415 -13.90 -48.47 9.67
CA SER A 415 -12.77 -49.39 9.53
C SER A 415 -11.45 -48.73 9.15
N ALA A 416 -11.49 -47.61 8.44
CA ALA A 416 -10.30 -46.81 8.12
C ALA A 416 -9.74 -46.06 9.34
N SER A 417 -10.57 -45.79 10.34
CA SER A 417 -10.19 -45.13 11.59
C SER A 417 -11.03 -45.66 12.75
N PRO A 418 -10.80 -46.90 13.21
CA PRO A 418 -11.62 -47.52 14.23
C PRO A 418 -11.63 -46.73 15.54
N VAL A 419 -12.77 -46.72 16.22
CA VAL A 419 -12.91 -46.01 17.48
C VAL A 419 -12.53 -46.95 18.62
N ARG A 420 -11.43 -46.67 19.31
CA ARG A 420 -11.05 -47.45 20.49
C ARG A 420 -11.94 -47.11 21.69
N ILE A 421 -12.58 -48.11 22.27
CA ILE A 421 -13.46 -47.99 23.43
C ILE A 421 -12.87 -48.80 24.58
N GLU A 422 -12.58 -48.10 25.69
CA GLU A 422 -12.10 -48.71 26.94
C GLU A 422 -13.22 -49.45 27.68
N THR A 423 -12.84 -50.36 28.60
CA THR A 423 -13.78 -51.06 29.49
C THR A 423 -14.65 -50.09 30.29
N GLY A 424 -15.88 -50.49 30.58
CA GLY A 424 -16.92 -49.67 31.22
C GLY A 424 -18.13 -49.47 30.30
N THR A 425 -19.00 -48.53 30.64
CA THR A 425 -20.19 -48.22 29.83
C THR A 425 -19.91 -47.08 28.85
N ALA A 426 -20.39 -47.18 27.61
CA ALA A 426 -20.35 -46.12 26.62
C ALA A 426 -21.72 -45.93 25.96
N GLU A 427 -22.14 -44.67 25.79
CA GLU A 427 -23.31 -44.36 24.97
C GLU A 427 -22.91 -44.40 23.48
N ILE A 428 -23.63 -45.23 22.72
CA ILE A 428 -23.63 -45.22 21.26
C ILE A 428 -24.95 -44.58 20.83
N LYS A 429 -24.89 -43.48 20.08
CA LYS A 429 -26.04 -42.65 19.73
C LYS A 429 -26.04 -42.27 18.26
N VAL A 430 -27.20 -42.33 17.62
CA VAL A 430 -27.42 -41.86 16.25
C VAL A 430 -28.41 -40.71 16.26
N VAL A 431 -28.00 -39.60 15.65
CA VAL A 431 -28.75 -38.36 15.50
C VAL A 431 -29.04 -38.11 14.02
N ALA A 432 -30.22 -37.57 13.68
CA ALA A 432 -30.62 -37.27 12.30
C ALA A 432 -31.56 -36.06 12.25
N ASP A 433 -31.78 -35.52 11.05
CA ASP A 433 -32.70 -34.41 10.83
C ASP A 433 -34.03 -34.97 10.30
N ILE A 434 -35.14 -34.66 10.98
CA ILE A 434 -36.51 -35.02 10.56
C ILE A 434 -37.06 -33.87 9.73
N ILE A 435 -37.19 -34.09 8.42
CA ILE A 435 -37.57 -33.06 7.46
C ILE A 435 -39.03 -33.16 7.06
N ALA A 436 -39.48 -34.39 6.79
CA ALA A 436 -40.83 -34.68 6.29
C ALA A 436 -41.36 -35.99 6.88
N GLY A 437 -42.48 -36.47 6.34
CA GLY A 437 -43.05 -37.78 6.70
C GLY A 437 -44.17 -37.72 7.72
N SER A 438 -44.84 -36.57 7.88
CA SER A 438 -46.07 -36.40 8.67
C SER A 438 -46.99 -37.63 8.57
N GLY A 439 -47.35 -38.19 9.72
CA GLY A 439 -48.21 -39.38 9.84
C GLY A 439 -47.53 -40.74 9.60
N ASN A 440 -46.31 -40.77 9.06
CA ASN A 440 -45.51 -41.99 8.94
C ASN A 440 -44.62 -42.22 10.17
N THR A 441 -44.20 -43.47 10.39
CA THR A 441 -43.36 -43.85 11.53
C THR A 441 -41.91 -44.08 11.15
N PHE A 442 -40.98 -43.74 12.03
CA PHE A 442 -39.61 -44.26 11.96
C PHE A 442 -39.32 -45.12 13.19
N LYS A 443 -38.52 -46.17 12.97
CA LYS A 443 -38.14 -47.12 14.02
C LYS A 443 -36.82 -47.76 13.66
N PHE A 444 -35.74 -47.35 14.32
CA PHE A 444 -34.41 -47.87 14.05
C PHE A 444 -34.07 -49.05 14.97
N SER A 445 -33.53 -50.11 14.40
CA SER A 445 -33.26 -51.38 15.08
C SER A 445 -31.85 -51.90 14.77
N LEU A 446 -31.12 -52.30 15.81
CA LEU A 446 -29.93 -53.14 15.69
C LEU A 446 -30.39 -54.60 15.71
N ARG A 447 -30.21 -55.32 14.59
CA ARG A 447 -30.90 -56.61 14.37
C ARG A 447 -30.04 -57.83 14.62
N ARG A 448 -28.72 -57.73 14.44
CA ARG A 448 -27.79 -58.87 14.50
C ARG A 448 -26.47 -58.42 15.13
N ALA A 449 -25.78 -59.34 15.79
CA ALA A 449 -24.44 -59.09 16.32
C ALA A 449 -23.49 -58.56 15.23
N SER A 450 -23.59 -59.09 14.01
CA SER A 450 -22.77 -58.68 12.86
C SER A 450 -23.05 -57.26 12.33
N ASP A 451 -24.14 -56.61 12.76
CA ASP A 451 -24.44 -55.22 12.39
C ASP A 451 -23.63 -54.23 13.25
N ALA A 452 -22.95 -54.70 14.31
CA ALA A 452 -22.01 -53.93 15.13
C ALA A 452 -20.68 -54.68 15.27
N ARG A 453 -19.63 -54.19 14.61
CA ARG A 453 -18.35 -54.89 14.54
C ARG A 453 -17.35 -54.30 15.54
N PHE A 454 -16.95 -55.11 16.51
CA PHE A 454 -15.93 -54.81 17.50
C PHE A 454 -14.77 -55.79 17.39
N VAL A 455 -13.54 -55.32 17.55
CA VAL A 455 -12.31 -56.12 17.48
C VAL A 455 -11.55 -55.99 18.79
N ASP A 456 -11.13 -57.12 19.37
CA ASP A 456 -10.30 -57.16 20.57
C ASP A 456 -8.96 -56.48 20.31
N THR A 457 -8.56 -55.52 21.17
CA THR A 457 -7.33 -54.75 20.94
C THR A 457 -6.02 -55.52 21.17
N GLU A 458 -6.04 -56.65 21.89
CA GLU A 458 -4.87 -57.48 22.17
C GLU A 458 -4.76 -58.66 21.21
N LEU A 459 -5.88 -59.34 20.94
CA LEU A 459 -5.92 -60.52 20.09
C LEU A 459 -6.15 -60.17 18.60
N ASN A 460 -6.60 -58.95 18.32
CA ASN A 460 -6.95 -58.48 16.98
C ASN A 460 -7.94 -59.44 16.27
N GLN A 461 -8.86 -60.02 17.04
CA GLN A 461 -9.93 -60.89 16.57
C GLN A 461 -11.29 -60.22 16.78
N PRO A 462 -12.25 -60.37 15.86
CA PRO A 462 -13.58 -59.81 16.05
C PRO A 462 -14.36 -60.52 17.15
N ILE A 463 -15.12 -59.74 17.90
CA ILE A 463 -15.87 -60.18 19.09
C ILE A 463 -17.33 -60.39 18.71
N LEU A 464 -17.95 -61.43 19.28
CA LEU A 464 -19.40 -61.60 19.23
C LEU A 464 -20.07 -60.66 20.23
N ALA A 465 -20.65 -59.57 19.74
CA ALA A 465 -21.49 -58.71 20.58
C ALA A 465 -22.72 -59.48 21.06
N THR A 466 -23.12 -59.24 22.31
CA THR A 466 -24.29 -59.86 22.97
C THR A 466 -25.33 -58.80 23.32
N ASP A 467 -26.51 -59.27 23.72
CA ASP A 467 -27.56 -58.45 24.31
C ASP A 467 -27.94 -58.93 25.72
N SER A 468 -28.45 -58.02 26.54
CA SER A 468 -29.19 -58.28 27.78
C SER A 468 -28.59 -59.33 28.72
N GLY A 469 -27.31 -59.21 29.07
CA GLY A 469 -26.64 -60.10 30.02
C GLY A 469 -25.99 -61.33 29.37
N GLY A 470 -25.46 -61.16 28.15
CA GLY A 470 -24.66 -62.16 27.47
C GLY A 470 -25.43 -63.11 26.56
N THR A 471 -26.68 -62.80 26.19
CA THR A 471 -27.43 -63.61 25.22
C THR A 471 -27.06 -63.25 23.78
N THR A 472 -27.17 -64.22 22.88
CA THR A 472 -26.90 -63.99 21.45
C THR A 472 -28.03 -63.19 20.83
N PHE A 473 -27.69 -62.18 20.01
CA PHE A 473 -28.67 -61.39 19.25
C PHE A 473 -29.71 -62.27 18.54
N THR A 474 -30.97 -62.15 18.94
CA THR A 474 -32.10 -62.61 18.12
C THR A 474 -32.63 -61.45 17.28
N SER A 475 -33.39 -61.72 16.21
CA SER A 475 -33.70 -60.79 15.09
C SER A 475 -34.39 -59.44 15.43
N SER A 476 -34.54 -59.04 16.70
CA SER A 476 -35.27 -57.82 17.08
C SER A 476 -34.94 -57.18 18.46
N VAL A 477 -33.83 -57.50 19.14
CA VAL A 477 -33.74 -57.22 20.60
C VAL A 477 -33.37 -55.76 20.97
N VAL A 478 -32.58 -55.03 20.17
CA VAL A 478 -32.13 -53.66 20.53
C VAL A 478 -32.74 -52.62 19.58
N THR A 479 -34.02 -52.33 19.80
CA THR A 479 -34.86 -51.53 18.89
C THR A 479 -35.48 -50.32 19.59
N ALA A 480 -35.35 -49.14 18.98
CA ALA A 480 -35.99 -47.93 19.47
C ALA A 480 -37.54 -48.03 19.46
N THR A 481 -38.19 -47.23 20.30
CA THR A 481 -39.65 -47.06 20.24
C THR A 481 -40.04 -46.51 18.87
N GLU A 482 -41.16 -47.00 18.32
CA GLU A 482 -41.72 -46.46 17.09
C GLU A 482 -42.22 -45.03 17.34
N ALA A 483 -41.79 -44.08 16.51
CA ALA A 483 -42.22 -42.69 16.61
C ALA A 483 -42.90 -42.24 15.32
N THR A 484 -44.10 -41.65 15.44
CA THR A 484 -44.82 -41.00 14.33
C THR A 484 -44.34 -39.57 14.16
N VAL A 485 -44.09 -39.14 12.93
CA VAL A 485 -43.74 -37.72 12.64
C VAL A 485 -45.00 -36.85 12.77
N ASP A 486 -44.91 -35.75 13.52
CA ASP A 486 -46.02 -34.82 13.74
C ASP A 486 -46.51 -34.15 12.43
N SER A 487 -47.71 -33.56 12.49
CA SER A 487 -48.29 -32.78 11.38
C SER A 487 -47.46 -31.55 11.02
N GLY A 488 -47.64 -31.05 9.79
CA GLY A 488 -46.91 -29.92 9.26
C GLY A 488 -47.03 -28.63 10.08
N THR A 489 -45.93 -27.89 10.19
CA THR A 489 -45.91 -26.52 10.74
C THR A 489 -45.24 -25.57 9.75
N VAL A 490 -45.52 -24.26 9.87
CA VAL A 490 -44.84 -23.21 9.10
C VAL A 490 -44.27 -22.18 10.06
N SER A 491 -42.97 -21.90 9.93
CA SER A 491 -42.32 -20.76 10.59
C SER A 491 -42.13 -19.62 9.60
N VAL A 492 -42.46 -18.39 10.01
CA VAL A 492 -42.26 -17.18 9.23
C VAL A 492 -41.38 -16.22 10.03
N VAL A 493 -40.38 -15.63 9.37
CA VAL A 493 -39.52 -14.60 9.96
C VAL A 493 -39.24 -13.51 8.94
N LYS A 494 -39.05 -12.26 9.40
CA LYS A 494 -38.53 -11.19 8.54
C LYS A 494 -37.11 -11.55 8.08
N ALA A 495 -36.85 -11.47 6.78
CA ALA A 495 -35.53 -11.73 6.23
C ALA A 495 -34.56 -10.59 6.55
N ALA A 496 -33.28 -10.91 6.71
CA ALA A 496 -32.23 -9.90 6.87
C ALA A 496 -32.09 -9.00 5.63
N SER A 497 -32.52 -9.47 4.45
CA SER A 497 -32.52 -8.73 3.19
C SER A 497 -33.74 -7.83 2.99
N SER A 498 -34.64 -7.73 3.97
CA SER A 498 -35.80 -6.83 3.90
C SER A 498 -35.35 -5.37 3.75
N GLN A 499 -36.07 -4.59 2.96
CA GLN A 499 -35.74 -3.19 2.64
C GLN A 499 -35.51 -2.36 3.91
N SER A 500 -34.43 -1.60 3.96
CA SER A 500 -34.06 -0.82 5.15
C SER A 500 -33.51 0.58 4.84
N THR A 501 -33.39 0.94 3.56
CA THR A 501 -32.96 2.28 3.14
C THR A 501 -34.17 3.11 2.77
N ASN A 502 -34.02 4.43 2.84
CA ASN A 502 -35.09 5.34 2.43
C ASN A 502 -35.51 5.10 0.98
N VAL A 503 -36.78 5.37 0.71
CA VAL A 503 -37.42 5.27 -0.60
C VAL A 503 -37.72 6.67 -1.12
N ALA A 504 -37.57 6.88 -2.43
CA ALA A 504 -37.88 8.16 -3.05
C ALA A 504 -39.41 8.36 -3.16
N LEU A 505 -39.86 9.61 -3.03
CA LEU A 505 -41.27 9.97 -3.19
C LEU A 505 -41.86 9.45 -4.51
N GLY A 506 -43.04 8.81 -4.50
CA GLY A 506 -43.71 8.36 -5.73
C GLY A 506 -42.97 7.29 -6.53
N ALA A 507 -41.92 6.67 -5.98
CA ALA A 507 -41.23 5.55 -6.61
C ALA A 507 -42.19 4.39 -6.85
N THR A 508 -42.14 3.76 -8.03
CA THR A 508 -43.03 2.64 -8.37
C THR A 508 -42.31 1.29 -8.22
N ASN A 509 -43.08 0.24 -7.95
CA ASN A 509 -42.63 -1.14 -7.82
C ASN A 509 -41.45 -1.30 -6.84
N VAL A 510 -41.57 -0.64 -5.69
CA VAL A 510 -40.62 -0.68 -4.58
C VAL A 510 -40.82 -1.97 -3.81
N LYS A 511 -39.72 -2.65 -3.46
CA LYS A 511 -39.78 -3.77 -2.53
C LYS A 511 -39.76 -3.24 -1.11
N TRP A 512 -40.83 -3.47 -0.35
CA TRP A 512 -40.97 -2.93 1.01
C TRP A 512 -40.58 -3.94 2.09
N ALA A 513 -40.89 -5.22 1.89
CA ALA A 513 -40.57 -6.26 2.86
C ALA A 513 -40.17 -7.58 2.19
N THR A 514 -39.32 -8.34 2.89
CA THR A 514 -38.99 -9.72 2.53
C THR A 514 -39.13 -10.61 3.76
N TYR A 515 -39.83 -11.72 3.62
CA TYR A 515 -40.04 -12.73 4.66
C TYR A 515 -39.49 -14.09 4.22
N GLU A 516 -38.94 -14.85 5.16
CA GLU A 516 -38.58 -16.26 4.97
C GLU A 516 -39.64 -17.15 5.60
N MET A 517 -40.17 -18.08 4.81
CA MET A 517 -41.14 -19.09 5.25
C MET A 517 -40.54 -20.49 5.11
N ARG A 518 -40.75 -21.33 6.12
CA ARG A 518 -40.27 -22.73 6.13
C ARG A 518 -41.36 -23.66 6.59
N ALA A 519 -41.69 -24.64 5.76
CA ALA A 519 -42.54 -25.76 6.16
C ALA A 519 -41.69 -26.89 6.75
N ALA A 520 -42.18 -27.52 7.80
CA ALA A 520 -41.55 -28.68 8.44
C ALA A 520 -42.59 -29.80 8.64
N GLY A 521 -42.17 -31.06 8.49
CA GLY A 521 -43.03 -32.25 8.66
C GLY A 521 -43.75 -32.68 7.37
N GLU A 522 -44.26 -31.73 6.59
CA GLU A 522 -44.87 -31.96 5.27
C GLU A 522 -44.89 -30.68 4.44
N ASP A 523 -45.16 -30.83 3.14
CA ASP A 523 -45.45 -29.68 2.28
C ASP A 523 -46.73 -28.98 2.76
N VAL A 524 -46.72 -27.66 2.84
CA VAL A 524 -47.88 -26.85 3.26
C VAL A 524 -48.32 -25.97 2.10
N LYS A 525 -49.58 -26.08 1.70
CA LYS A 525 -50.21 -25.16 0.75
C LYS A 525 -50.72 -23.95 1.52
N VAL A 526 -50.29 -22.76 1.12
CA VAL A 526 -50.77 -21.49 1.67
C VAL A 526 -51.87 -20.97 0.76
N GLU A 527 -53.06 -20.76 1.29
CA GLU A 527 -54.25 -20.37 0.53
C GLU A 527 -54.38 -18.85 0.44
N SER A 528 -54.11 -18.15 1.53
CA SER A 528 -54.04 -16.70 1.60
C SER A 528 -52.99 -16.19 2.58
N LEU A 529 -52.61 -14.91 2.44
CA LEU A 529 -51.82 -14.16 3.41
C LEU A 529 -52.50 -12.80 3.62
N GLU A 530 -52.61 -12.37 4.87
CA GLU A 530 -53.05 -11.03 5.23
C GLU A 530 -51.82 -10.11 5.26
N VAL A 531 -51.89 -9.01 4.51
CA VAL A 531 -50.83 -7.99 4.47
C VAL A 531 -51.41 -6.68 4.94
N ASN A 532 -50.78 -6.10 5.95
CA ASN A 532 -51.11 -4.79 6.50
C ASN A 532 -49.96 -3.81 6.23
N VAL A 533 -50.31 -2.54 6.08
CA VAL A 533 -49.34 -1.45 6.01
C VAL A 533 -49.67 -0.40 7.05
N ASN A 534 -48.65 0.14 7.71
CA ASN A 534 -48.79 1.26 8.63
C ASN A 534 -47.88 2.41 8.17
N THR A 535 -48.48 3.58 7.91
CA THR A 535 -47.80 4.84 7.58
C THR A 535 -47.99 5.87 8.69
N THR A 536 -46.96 6.66 9.00
CA THR A 536 -46.93 7.43 10.26
C THR A 536 -47.55 8.83 10.23
N THR A 537 -47.82 9.40 9.05
CA THR A 537 -48.13 10.84 8.94
C THR A 537 -49.46 11.18 8.29
N SER A 538 -50.03 10.30 7.47
CA SER A 538 -51.23 10.64 6.71
C SER A 538 -52.21 9.49 6.48
N ASP A 539 -52.01 8.31 7.11
CA ASP A 539 -52.86 7.12 6.99
C ASP A 539 -53.18 6.79 5.52
N ASP A 540 -52.17 6.93 4.66
CA ASP A 540 -52.30 7.00 3.20
C ASP A 540 -52.21 5.62 2.50
N GLY A 541 -51.77 4.58 3.21
CA GLY A 541 -51.60 3.25 2.63
C GLY A 541 -50.53 3.17 1.53
N LEU A 542 -50.64 2.17 0.66
CA LEU A 542 -49.78 1.98 -0.53
C LEU A 542 -50.58 1.48 -1.75
N ASP A 543 -50.31 2.05 -2.91
CA ASP A 543 -50.89 1.63 -4.20
C ASP A 543 -50.16 0.43 -4.83
N ASN A 544 -50.88 -0.39 -5.61
CA ASN A 544 -50.36 -1.42 -6.51
C ASN A 544 -49.48 -2.51 -5.86
N ALA A 545 -49.83 -2.97 -4.67
CA ALA A 545 -49.10 -4.01 -3.97
C ALA A 545 -49.21 -5.41 -4.62
N LYS A 546 -48.10 -6.16 -4.59
CA LYS A 546 -47.92 -7.47 -5.22
C LYS A 546 -47.06 -8.37 -4.34
N ILE A 547 -47.39 -9.65 -4.33
CA ILE A 547 -46.62 -10.67 -3.59
C ILE A 547 -45.82 -11.52 -4.58
N PHE A 548 -44.55 -11.74 -4.28
CA PHE A 548 -43.68 -12.63 -5.05
C PHE A 548 -43.20 -13.78 -4.18
N LEU A 549 -43.39 -15.01 -4.65
CA LEU A 549 -42.86 -16.23 -4.06
C LEU A 549 -41.63 -16.67 -4.86
N ASN A 550 -40.46 -16.68 -4.22
CA ASN A 550 -39.19 -17.06 -4.85
C ASN A 550 -38.93 -16.31 -6.19
N GLY A 551 -39.29 -15.02 -6.24
CA GLY A 551 -39.12 -14.16 -7.41
C GLY A 551 -40.19 -14.29 -8.49
N VAL A 552 -41.22 -15.11 -8.30
CA VAL A 552 -42.38 -15.21 -9.21
C VAL A 552 -43.60 -14.57 -8.54
N GLN A 553 -44.27 -13.66 -9.25
CA GLN A 553 -45.49 -13.05 -8.73
C GLN A 553 -46.57 -14.11 -8.49
N VAL A 554 -47.17 -14.08 -7.31
CA VAL A 554 -48.31 -14.91 -6.90
C VAL A 554 -49.45 -14.01 -6.43
N GLY A 555 -50.70 -14.44 -6.64
CA GLY A 555 -51.88 -13.62 -6.33
C GLY A 555 -52.11 -12.46 -7.33
N SER A 556 -53.01 -11.55 -6.98
CA SER A 556 -53.35 -10.35 -7.77
C SER A 556 -52.57 -9.12 -7.28
N THR A 557 -52.57 -8.06 -8.07
CA THR A 557 -52.21 -6.71 -7.59
C THR A 557 -53.39 -6.14 -6.79
N LYS A 558 -53.14 -5.55 -5.63
CA LYS A 558 -54.15 -4.87 -4.80
C LYS A 558 -53.53 -3.65 -4.12
N ASP A 559 -54.34 -2.66 -3.80
CA ASP A 559 -53.91 -1.54 -2.98
C ASP A 559 -53.96 -1.96 -1.51
N LEU A 560 -53.09 -1.40 -0.67
CA LEU A 560 -53.00 -1.65 0.77
C LEU A 560 -53.48 -0.40 1.50
N PRO A 561 -54.72 -0.37 2.01
CA PRO A 561 -55.17 0.71 2.87
C PRO A 561 -54.37 0.72 4.18
N ASP A 562 -54.20 1.90 4.77
CA ASP A 562 -53.48 2.02 6.04
C ASP A 562 -54.18 1.29 7.19
N ASP A 563 -53.37 0.67 8.05
CA ASP A 563 -53.73 -0.05 9.28
C ASP A 563 -54.87 -1.07 9.08
N THR A 564 -54.99 -1.61 7.85
CA THR A 564 -56.05 -2.55 7.46
C THR A 564 -55.49 -3.77 6.73
N ASP A 565 -55.88 -4.96 7.21
CA ASP A 565 -55.47 -6.23 6.60
C ASP A 565 -56.05 -6.39 5.20
N THR A 566 -55.17 -6.64 4.23
CA THR A 566 -55.53 -6.94 2.85
C THR A 566 -55.19 -8.39 2.52
N GLU A 567 -56.22 -9.21 2.31
CA GLU A 567 -56.05 -10.63 1.98
C GLU A 567 -55.54 -10.82 0.54
N PHE A 568 -54.42 -11.52 0.37
CA PHE A 568 -53.98 -12.02 -0.94
C PHE A 568 -54.23 -13.52 -1.03
N THR A 569 -54.96 -13.97 -2.06
CA THR A 569 -55.27 -15.39 -2.29
C THR A 569 -54.42 -15.97 -3.42
N PHE A 570 -53.97 -17.22 -3.28
CA PHE A 570 -52.98 -17.82 -4.19
C PHE A 570 -53.47 -19.06 -4.96
N GLY A 571 -54.68 -19.54 -4.69
CA GLY A 571 -55.22 -20.74 -5.32
C GLY A 571 -54.31 -21.96 -5.09
N SER A 572 -53.77 -22.55 -6.16
CA SER A 572 -52.84 -23.71 -6.10
C SER A 572 -51.37 -23.36 -6.30
N SER A 573 -51.02 -22.07 -6.37
CA SER A 573 -49.68 -21.62 -6.76
C SER A 573 -48.66 -21.51 -5.61
N PHE A 574 -49.12 -21.45 -4.35
CA PHE A 574 -48.27 -21.23 -3.19
C PHE A 574 -48.16 -22.52 -2.36
N ILE A 575 -47.09 -23.30 -2.61
CA ILE A 575 -46.77 -24.51 -1.85
C ILE A 575 -45.36 -24.36 -1.26
N LEU A 576 -45.29 -24.35 0.07
CA LEU A 576 -44.05 -24.43 0.82
C LEU A 576 -43.57 -25.88 0.84
N LYS A 577 -42.37 -26.14 0.33
CA LYS A 577 -41.76 -27.47 0.35
C LYS A 577 -41.10 -27.75 1.70
N ALA A 578 -41.39 -28.91 2.28
CA ALA A 578 -40.82 -29.31 3.56
C ALA A 578 -39.28 -29.27 3.53
N GLY A 579 -38.65 -28.64 4.52
CA GLY A 579 -37.20 -28.51 4.60
C GLY A 579 -36.57 -27.49 3.66
N GLN A 580 -37.36 -26.76 2.87
CA GLN A 580 -36.88 -25.67 2.02
C GLN A 580 -37.29 -24.30 2.57
N VAL A 581 -36.51 -23.29 2.22
CA VAL A 581 -36.79 -21.89 2.52
C VAL A 581 -37.47 -21.28 1.32
N ALA A 582 -38.64 -20.69 1.52
CA ALA A 582 -39.28 -19.85 0.54
C ALA A 582 -39.11 -18.38 0.93
N THR A 583 -38.81 -17.53 -0.05
CA THR A 583 -38.76 -16.07 0.14
C THR A 583 -40.04 -15.45 -0.39
N VAL A 584 -40.69 -14.64 0.44
CA VAL A 584 -41.88 -13.87 0.09
C VAL A 584 -41.52 -12.40 0.10
N ASP A 585 -41.56 -11.78 -1.08
CA ASP A 585 -41.31 -10.35 -1.25
C ASP A 585 -42.63 -9.59 -1.46
N ILE A 586 -42.80 -8.49 -0.74
CA ILE A 586 -43.93 -7.57 -0.89
C ILE A 586 -43.44 -6.33 -1.64
N TYR A 587 -44.00 -6.11 -2.82
CA TYR A 587 -43.77 -4.92 -3.65
C TYR A 587 -44.99 -4.02 -3.61
N ALA A 588 -44.82 -2.70 -3.68
CA ALA A 588 -45.89 -1.70 -3.88
C ALA A 588 -45.29 -0.39 -4.41
N ASP A 589 -46.13 0.56 -4.84
CA ASP A 589 -45.70 1.91 -5.19
C ASP A 589 -45.64 2.78 -3.92
N ALA A 590 -44.66 3.69 -3.82
CA ALA A 590 -44.53 4.68 -2.74
C ALA A 590 -45.50 5.86 -2.95
N LYS A 591 -46.76 5.50 -3.07
CA LYS A 591 -47.92 6.34 -3.37
C LYS A 591 -49.05 5.96 -2.43
N ASP A 592 -49.89 6.92 -2.09
CA ASP A 592 -51.12 6.64 -1.35
C ASP A 592 -52.03 5.69 -2.17
N ASP A 593 -52.99 5.05 -1.50
CA ASP A 593 -53.92 4.07 -2.10
C ASP A 593 -54.88 4.67 -3.15
N ASP A 594 -54.96 6.01 -3.26
CA ASP A 594 -55.64 6.76 -4.31
C ASP A 594 -54.71 7.15 -5.50
N GLY A 595 -53.42 6.80 -5.43
CA GLY A 595 -52.40 7.01 -6.46
C GLY A 595 -51.64 8.35 -6.42
N GLY A 596 -51.85 9.16 -5.39
CA GLY A 596 -51.07 10.35 -5.04
C GLY A 596 -49.72 9.99 -4.41
N ALA A 597 -48.83 10.98 -4.25
CA ALA A 597 -47.51 10.73 -3.68
C ALA A 597 -47.56 10.85 -2.15
N LEU A 598 -46.94 9.90 -1.44
CA LEU A 598 -46.72 9.97 0.01
C LEU A 598 -45.98 11.24 0.43
N THR A 599 -45.88 11.53 1.74
CA THR A 599 -45.19 12.72 2.24
C THR A 599 -43.70 12.45 2.56
N SER A 600 -42.82 13.41 2.28
CA SER A 600 -41.40 13.29 2.66
C SER A 600 -41.24 13.32 4.19
N GLY A 601 -40.58 12.30 4.74
CA GLY A 601 -40.38 12.09 6.18
C GLY A 601 -41.30 11.01 6.77
N GLU A 602 -42.30 10.57 6.02
CA GLU A 602 -43.20 9.47 6.40
C GLU A 602 -42.46 8.14 6.48
N THR A 603 -42.81 7.28 7.44
CA THR A 603 -42.29 5.91 7.50
C THR A 603 -43.40 4.90 7.23
N VAL A 604 -43.06 3.88 6.45
CA VAL A 604 -43.95 2.80 6.03
C VAL A 604 -43.44 1.49 6.62
N THR A 605 -44.31 0.73 7.28
CA THR A 605 -44.01 -0.63 7.77
C THR A 605 -45.02 -1.59 7.17
N ILE A 606 -44.54 -2.67 6.54
CA ILE A 606 -45.40 -3.78 6.09
C ILE A 606 -45.42 -4.83 7.19
N THR A 607 -46.59 -5.38 7.51
CA THR A 607 -46.74 -6.49 8.45
C THR A 607 -47.44 -7.65 7.74
N LEU A 608 -46.96 -8.87 7.99
CA LEU A 608 -47.74 -10.08 7.71
C LEU A 608 -48.46 -10.47 8.99
N ASP A 609 -49.78 -10.28 9.03
CA ASP A 609 -50.56 -10.57 10.22
C ASP A 609 -50.84 -12.05 10.38
N THR A 610 -51.18 -12.41 11.62
CA THR A 610 -51.48 -13.78 12.01
C THR A 610 -52.59 -14.37 11.13
N GLY A 611 -52.24 -15.42 10.38
CA GLY A 611 -53.21 -16.14 9.58
C GLY A 611 -54.21 -16.92 10.43
N SER A 612 -55.40 -17.18 9.88
CA SER A 612 -56.45 -17.98 10.52
C SER A 612 -56.79 -19.20 9.65
N GLY A 613 -56.08 -20.31 9.91
CA GLY A 613 -56.27 -21.57 9.19
C GLY A 613 -56.02 -21.49 7.69
N ASN A 614 -55.27 -20.49 7.24
CA ASN A 614 -54.99 -20.13 5.85
C ASN A 614 -53.89 -21.00 5.19
N GLY A 615 -53.30 -21.94 5.92
CA GLY A 615 -52.44 -22.99 5.40
C GLY A 615 -53.02 -24.38 5.62
N GLN A 616 -52.68 -25.33 4.74
CA GLN A 616 -53.09 -26.73 4.84
C GLN A 616 -51.93 -27.67 4.51
N GLY A 617 -51.64 -28.60 5.42
CA GLY A 617 -50.71 -29.71 5.18
C GLY A 617 -51.19 -30.62 4.05
N GLN A 618 -50.31 -30.97 3.11
CA GLN A 618 -50.68 -31.75 1.92
C GLN A 618 -50.89 -33.24 2.18
N VAL A 619 -50.39 -33.77 3.31
CA VAL A 619 -50.51 -35.18 3.70
C VAL A 619 -51.48 -35.33 4.86
N SER A 620 -51.30 -34.58 5.95
CA SER A 620 -52.17 -34.67 7.13
C SER A 620 -53.52 -33.98 6.95
N LEU A 621 -53.63 -33.05 5.98
CA LEU A 621 -54.78 -32.16 5.79
C LEU A 621 -55.08 -31.26 6.98
N SER A 622 -54.15 -31.16 7.94
CA SER A 622 -54.28 -30.30 9.12
C SER A 622 -54.20 -28.83 8.71
N SER A 623 -55.02 -28.00 9.36
CA SER A 623 -54.98 -26.55 9.17
C SER A 623 -53.82 -25.93 9.96
N VAL A 624 -53.15 -24.96 9.35
CA VAL A 624 -51.96 -24.27 9.87
C VAL A 624 -52.16 -22.77 9.69
N ASN A 625 -51.85 -21.97 10.71
CA ASN A 625 -51.83 -20.51 10.61
C ASN A 625 -50.50 -20.07 9.99
N VAL A 626 -50.55 -19.25 8.93
CA VAL A 626 -49.37 -18.75 8.22
C VAL A 626 -49.46 -17.23 8.03
N PRO A 627 -48.64 -16.40 8.71
CA PRO A 627 -47.83 -16.75 9.87
C PRO A 627 -48.67 -17.11 11.10
N GLY A 628 -48.05 -17.75 12.10
CA GLY A 628 -48.70 -18.10 13.37
C GLY A 628 -48.81 -16.96 14.39
N SER A 629 -48.18 -15.82 14.10
CA SER A 629 -48.23 -14.56 14.84
C SER A 629 -47.88 -13.43 13.86
N ASP A 630 -48.18 -12.17 14.20
CA ASP A 630 -47.84 -11.02 13.35
C ASP A 630 -46.30 -10.89 13.21
N ILE A 631 -45.84 -10.57 12.00
CA ILE A 631 -44.42 -10.39 11.67
C ILE A 631 -44.24 -9.05 10.99
N ASP A 632 -43.72 -8.08 11.72
CA ASP A 632 -43.38 -6.76 11.18
C ASP A 632 -42.17 -6.79 10.26
N GLY A 633 -42.25 -6.01 9.19
CA GLY A 633 -41.16 -5.58 8.32
C GLY A 633 -40.20 -4.59 8.99
N ASN A 634 -39.36 -3.94 8.19
CA ASN A 634 -38.64 -2.77 8.69
C ASN A 634 -39.51 -1.52 8.45
N ALA A 635 -39.42 -0.53 9.35
CA ALA A 635 -39.90 0.81 9.05
C ALA A 635 -38.98 1.48 8.01
N VAL A 636 -39.55 1.87 6.86
CA VAL A 636 -38.82 2.46 5.73
C VAL A 636 -39.28 3.90 5.52
N THR A 637 -38.35 4.85 5.58
CA THR A 637 -38.67 6.27 5.42
C THR A 637 -38.77 6.69 3.95
N VAL A 638 -39.84 7.38 3.58
CA VAL A 638 -39.97 8.07 2.30
C VAL A 638 -39.31 9.43 2.40
N SER A 639 -38.47 9.82 1.43
CA SER A 639 -37.83 11.14 1.44
C SER A 639 -37.65 11.72 0.05
N SER A 640 -37.68 13.04 -0.05
CA SER A 640 -37.32 13.77 -1.26
C SER A 640 -35.81 13.97 -1.38
N SER A 641 -35.35 14.35 -2.57
CA SER A 641 -33.96 14.80 -2.77
C SER A 641 -33.64 16.05 -1.95
N ALA A 642 -32.36 16.21 -1.61
CA ALA A 642 -31.83 17.40 -0.95
C ALA A 642 -30.57 17.89 -1.69
N LEU A 643 -30.42 19.21 -1.83
CA LEU A 643 -29.18 19.84 -2.31
C LEU A 643 -28.48 20.52 -1.14
N THR A 644 -27.17 20.32 -1.04
CA THR A 644 -26.35 20.93 0.01
C THR A 644 -25.16 21.64 -0.61
N LEU A 645 -24.97 22.90 -0.20
CA LEU A 645 -23.80 23.70 -0.51
C LEU A 645 -22.88 23.74 0.71
N THR A 646 -21.59 23.48 0.50
CA THR A 646 -20.59 23.68 1.56
C THR A 646 -19.36 24.40 1.02
N LYS A 647 -18.69 25.19 1.87
CA LYS A 647 -17.50 25.93 1.49
C LYS A 647 -16.36 24.95 1.31
N TYR A 648 -15.69 24.96 0.16
CA TYR A 648 -14.62 24.00 -0.12
C TYR A 648 -13.39 24.34 0.72
N SER A 649 -13.01 23.42 1.62
CA SER A 649 -11.90 23.61 2.56
C SER A 649 -10.53 23.65 1.88
N GLY A 650 -10.38 23.07 0.68
CA GLY A 650 -9.16 23.12 -0.11
C GLY A 650 -8.86 24.50 -0.72
N TYR A 651 -9.76 25.47 -0.58
CA TYR A 651 -9.54 26.85 -0.98
C TYR A 651 -9.80 27.79 0.21
N GLY A 652 -8.75 28.39 0.75
CA GLY A 652 -8.81 29.36 1.86
C GLY A 652 -9.02 30.79 1.39
N ASN A 653 -9.19 31.71 2.34
CA ASN A 653 -9.22 33.15 2.07
C ASN A 653 -7.92 33.59 1.38
N GLN A 654 -8.00 34.54 0.45
CA GLN A 654 -6.85 35.00 -0.35
C GLN A 654 -6.74 36.52 -0.33
N THR A 655 -5.54 37.03 -0.58
CA THR A 655 -5.32 38.43 -0.93
C THR A 655 -4.88 38.50 -2.39
N MET A 656 -5.57 39.32 -3.18
CA MET A 656 -5.32 39.55 -4.61
C MET A 656 -5.22 41.05 -4.86
N ILE A 657 -4.70 41.44 -6.03
CA ILE A 657 -4.55 42.85 -6.39
C ILE A 657 -5.59 43.26 -7.44
N ALA A 658 -5.92 44.54 -7.50
CA ALA A 658 -6.69 45.10 -8.60
C ALA A 658 -6.01 44.81 -9.96
N GLY A 659 -6.80 44.50 -10.98
CA GLY A 659 -6.29 44.09 -12.31
C GLY A 659 -6.02 42.59 -12.46
N THR A 660 -6.26 41.76 -11.43
CA THR A 660 -6.09 40.30 -11.53
C THR A 660 -7.13 39.69 -12.45
N ASN A 661 -6.68 39.12 -13.57
CA ASN A 661 -7.54 38.37 -14.50
C ASN A 661 -7.69 36.91 -14.04
N ASN A 662 -8.86 36.31 -14.28
CA ASN A 662 -9.21 34.96 -13.86
C ASN A 662 -8.93 34.71 -12.36
N ALA A 663 -9.25 35.69 -11.52
CA ALA A 663 -9.21 35.55 -10.07
C ALA A 663 -10.23 34.49 -9.64
N ARG A 664 -9.81 33.50 -8.85
CA ARG A 664 -10.73 32.54 -8.21
C ARG A 664 -11.38 33.22 -7.01
N LEU A 665 -12.66 33.57 -7.14
CA LEU A 665 -13.37 34.38 -6.16
C LEU A 665 -14.03 33.55 -5.04
N GLY A 666 -14.14 32.24 -5.24
CA GLY A 666 -14.70 31.32 -4.26
C GLY A 666 -14.68 29.88 -4.78
N SER A 667 -14.85 28.93 -3.87
CA SER A 667 -14.97 27.51 -4.17
C SER A 667 -15.90 26.83 -3.18
N PHE A 668 -16.80 26.01 -3.70
CA PHE A 668 -17.82 25.30 -2.93
C PHE A 668 -17.98 23.87 -3.44
N THR A 669 -18.54 23.02 -2.58
CA THR A 669 -19.05 21.73 -3.00
C THR A 669 -20.57 21.76 -3.05
N LEU A 670 -21.13 21.17 -4.10
CA LEU A 670 -22.54 20.93 -4.31
C LEU A 670 -22.77 19.44 -4.15
N SER A 671 -23.68 19.03 -3.28
CA SER A 671 -23.95 17.61 -3.00
C SER A 671 -25.43 17.29 -3.02
N THR A 672 -25.75 16.07 -3.44
CA THR A 672 -27.11 15.48 -3.37
C THR A 672 -27.26 14.55 -2.17
N GLY A 673 -28.50 14.41 -1.67
CA GLY A 673 -28.86 13.44 -0.64
C GLY A 673 -28.68 11.98 -1.07
N ALA A 674 -28.86 11.04 -0.13
CA ALA A 674 -28.65 9.60 -0.36
C ALA A 674 -29.85 8.88 -1.02
N THR A 675 -31.04 9.47 -0.97
CA THR A 675 -32.28 8.81 -1.42
C THR A 675 -32.44 8.83 -2.93
N GLU A 676 -32.24 10.00 -3.56
CA GLU A 676 -32.27 10.16 -5.01
C GLU A 676 -31.28 11.23 -5.46
N GLY A 677 -30.99 11.25 -6.76
CA GLY A 677 -30.23 12.34 -7.38
C GLY A 677 -31.02 13.64 -7.50
N ALA A 678 -30.39 14.65 -8.09
CA ALA A 678 -31.05 15.89 -8.47
C ALA A 678 -30.49 16.39 -9.81
N ASN A 679 -31.33 17.02 -10.61
CA ASN A 679 -30.92 17.82 -11.76
C ASN A 679 -30.82 19.26 -11.29
N VAL A 680 -29.60 19.81 -11.21
CA VAL A 680 -29.40 21.20 -10.83
C VAL A 680 -29.69 22.07 -12.05
N ASN A 681 -30.65 22.99 -11.91
CA ASN A 681 -31.14 23.84 -13.00
C ASN A 681 -30.58 25.26 -12.92
N THR A 682 -30.33 25.77 -11.72
CA THR A 682 -29.84 27.14 -11.51
C THR A 682 -28.77 27.17 -10.43
N LEU A 683 -27.67 27.87 -10.73
CA LEU A 683 -26.70 28.33 -9.74
C LEU A 683 -26.72 29.85 -9.75
N THR A 684 -26.83 30.49 -8.59
CA THR A 684 -26.88 31.95 -8.48
C THR A 684 -25.74 32.44 -7.61
N VAL A 685 -24.88 33.29 -8.18
CA VAL A 685 -23.83 33.98 -7.43
C VAL A 685 -24.33 35.38 -7.07
N ALA A 686 -24.59 35.60 -5.79
CA ALA A 686 -24.90 36.91 -5.25
C ALA A 686 -23.62 37.64 -4.79
N LEU A 687 -23.59 38.93 -5.07
CA LEU A 687 -22.53 39.88 -4.71
C LEU A 687 -23.19 41.14 -4.16
N SER A 688 -22.50 41.89 -3.32
CA SER A 688 -22.93 43.25 -2.98
C SER A 688 -22.75 44.22 -4.16
N ALA A 689 -23.37 45.40 -4.07
CA ALA A 689 -23.23 46.46 -5.06
C ALA A 689 -21.76 46.88 -5.25
N ASP A 690 -21.00 46.99 -4.16
CA ASP A 690 -19.58 47.35 -4.20
C ASP A 690 -18.73 46.24 -4.84
N GLU A 691 -18.96 44.98 -4.48
CA GLU A 691 -18.22 43.83 -5.01
C GLU A 691 -18.45 43.65 -6.52
N SER A 692 -19.71 43.69 -6.96
CA SER A 692 -20.05 43.59 -8.39
C SER A 692 -19.46 44.73 -9.22
N ALA A 693 -19.38 45.94 -8.65
CA ALA A 693 -18.72 47.07 -9.28
C ALA A 693 -17.21 46.87 -9.48
N THR A 694 -16.54 46.03 -8.66
CA THR A 694 -15.11 45.72 -8.79
C THR A 694 -14.78 44.59 -9.78
N LEU A 695 -15.78 43.90 -10.33
CA LEU A 695 -15.58 42.69 -11.13
C LEU A 695 -16.05 42.83 -12.59
N THR A 696 -15.41 42.09 -13.50
CA THR A 696 -15.93 41.75 -14.84
C THR A 696 -15.80 40.25 -15.08
N ASP A 697 -16.50 39.75 -16.11
CA ASP A 697 -16.34 38.38 -16.62
C ASP A 697 -16.48 37.27 -15.56
N LEU A 698 -17.53 37.35 -14.74
CA LEU A 698 -17.83 36.32 -13.74
C LEU A 698 -18.27 35.01 -14.41
N LEU A 699 -17.71 33.88 -14.00
CA LEU A 699 -18.03 32.56 -14.54
C LEU A 699 -17.83 31.45 -13.50
N LEU A 700 -18.40 30.29 -13.77
CA LEU A 700 -18.27 29.09 -12.95
C LEU A 700 -17.43 28.03 -13.67
N LYS A 701 -16.62 27.26 -12.95
CA LYS A 701 -15.86 26.12 -13.50
C LYS A 701 -15.96 24.91 -12.58
N ASP A 702 -16.08 23.73 -13.16
CA ASP A 702 -15.86 22.48 -12.42
C ASP A 702 -14.38 22.40 -12.03
N SER A 703 -14.09 22.28 -10.73
CA SER A 703 -12.72 22.37 -10.20
C SER A 703 -11.84 21.19 -10.66
N SER A 704 -12.45 20.03 -10.94
CA SER A 704 -11.73 18.82 -11.33
C SER A 704 -11.36 18.79 -12.81
N THR A 705 -12.23 19.32 -13.67
CA THR A 705 -12.06 19.26 -15.13
C THR A 705 -11.63 20.59 -15.75
N GLY A 706 -11.81 21.71 -15.05
CA GLY A 706 -11.61 23.06 -15.56
C GLY A 706 -12.68 23.51 -16.58
N VAL A 707 -13.69 22.67 -16.84
CA VAL A 707 -14.77 22.96 -17.79
C VAL A 707 -15.66 24.05 -17.21
N GLN A 708 -16.00 25.03 -18.04
CA GLN A 708 -16.90 26.11 -17.66
C GLN A 708 -18.34 25.62 -17.52
N ILE A 709 -19.02 26.12 -16.49
CA ILE A 709 -20.43 25.86 -16.19
C ILE A 709 -21.23 27.12 -16.51
N GLY A 710 -22.20 27.02 -17.42
CA GLY A 710 -22.98 28.16 -17.88
C GLY A 710 -22.19 29.19 -18.72
N THR A 711 -22.79 30.37 -18.94
CA THR A 711 -22.20 31.44 -19.75
C THR A 711 -21.56 32.52 -18.88
N THR A 712 -20.46 33.11 -19.35
CA THR A 712 -19.75 34.19 -18.65
C THR A 712 -20.64 35.44 -18.55
N LYS A 713 -20.67 36.06 -17.38
CA LYS A 713 -21.33 37.34 -17.11
C LYS A 713 -20.30 38.47 -17.25
N ALA A 714 -20.25 39.11 -18.42
CA ALA A 714 -19.30 40.17 -18.72
C ALA A 714 -19.40 41.36 -17.73
N ALA A 715 -20.62 41.71 -17.32
CA ALA A 715 -20.91 42.71 -16.30
C ALA A 715 -21.71 42.07 -15.14
N PRO A 716 -21.03 41.63 -14.07
CA PRO A 716 -21.69 41.07 -12.90
C PRO A 716 -22.60 42.10 -12.21
N GLY A 717 -23.76 41.67 -11.73
CA GLY A 717 -24.65 42.46 -10.87
C GLY A 717 -24.71 41.90 -9.45
N GLU A 718 -25.69 42.34 -8.65
CA GLU A 718 -25.90 41.83 -7.29
C GLU A 718 -26.42 40.38 -7.26
N SER A 719 -27.11 39.94 -8.33
CA SER A 719 -27.57 38.56 -8.51
C SER A 719 -27.22 38.06 -9.91
N ASN A 720 -26.46 36.97 -9.97
CA ASN A 720 -25.92 36.42 -11.22
C ASN A 720 -26.36 34.97 -11.37
N ALA A 721 -27.53 34.74 -11.99
CA ALA A 721 -28.06 33.41 -12.24
C ALA A 721 -27.44 32.75 -13.49
N TYR A 722 -27.06 31.48 -13.34
CA TYR A 722 -26.56 30.60 -14.38
C TYR A 722 -27.57 29.47 -14.59
N SER A 723 -28.24 29.47 -15.75
CA SER A 723 -29.07 28.34 -16.17
C SER A 723 -28.16 27.19 -16.58
N VAL A 724 -28.28 26.08 -15.86
CA VAL A 724 -27.46 24.88 -16.00
C VAL A 724 -28.37 23.66 -16.12
N ASN A 725 -27.81 22.53 -16.51
CA ASN A 725 -28.50 21.25 -16.47
C ASN A 725 -27.50 20.19 -16.02
N VAL A 726 -27.24 20.15 -14.71
CA VAL A 726 -26.26 19.24 -14.13
C VAL A 726 -26.99 18.09 -13.45
N ALA A 727 -27.05 16.95 -14.12
CA ALA A 727 -27.55 15.72 -13.52
C ALA A 727 -26.55 15.21 -12.48
N MET A 728 -27.01 15.04 -11.25
CA MET A 728 -26.24 14.51 -10.14
C MET A 728 -26.94 13.26 -9.60
N SER A 729 -26.22 12.14 -9.51
CA SER A 729 -26.73 10.91 -8.89
C SER A 729 -26.90 11.08 -7.36
N ALA A 730 -27.59 10.16 -6.69
CA ALA A 730 -27.65 10.15 -5.23
C ALA A 730 -26.23 10.07 -4.62
N SER A 731 -26.01 10.78 -3.50
CA SER A 731 -24.72 10.90 -2.80
C SER A 731 -23.56 11.39 -3.68
N GLN A 732 -23.85 12.15 -4.74
CA GLN A 732 -22.82 12.74 -5.58
C GLN A 732 -22.41 14.11 -5.04
N THR A 733 -21.10 14.39 -5.04
CA THR A 733 -20.54 15.71 -4.72
C THR A 733 -19.73 16.23 -5.91
N LYS A 734 -19.90 17.51 -6.24
CA LYS A 734 -19.10 18.25 -7.23
C LYS A 734 -18.46 19.47 -6.59
N THR A 735 -17.21 19.76 -6.91
CA THR A 735 -16.54 21.01 -6.50
C THR A 735 -16.58 22.00 -7.64
N ILE A 736 -17.13 23.18 -7.37
CA ILE A 736 -17.31 24.26 -8.35
C ILE A 736 -16.57 25.51 -7.85
N ASP A 737 -15.88 26.15 -8.77
CA ASP A 737 -15.10 27.36 -8.56
C ASP A 737 -15.76 28.55 -9.24
N ILE A 738 -15.79 29.67 -8.54
CA ILE A 738 -16.22 30.96 -9.08
C ILE A 738 -14.96 31.71 -9.53
N TYR A 739 -14.96 32.20 -10.76
CA TYR A 739 -13.90 33.01 -11.33
C TYR A 739 -14.44 34.36 -11.80
N GLY A 740 -13.60 35.39 -11.78
CA GLY A 740 -13.88 36.69 -12.39
C GLY A 740 -12.60 37.52 -12.56
N ASN A 741 -12.69 38.64 -13.27
CA ASN A 741 -11.60 39.60 -13.39
C ASN A 741 -11.80 40.74 -12.38
N ILE A 742 -10.79 41.04 -11.57
CA ILE A 742 -10.80 42.20 -10.68
C ILE A 742 -10.38 43.41 -11.51
N LYS A 743 -11.23 44.43 -11.62
CA LYS A 743 -10.96 45.63 -12.43
C LYS A 743 -9.66 46.32 -11.98
N SER A 744 -8.90 46.82 -12.95
CA SER A 744 -7.75 47.69 -12.66
C SER A 744 -8.24 48.99 -12.01
N GLY A 745 -7.59 49.42 -10.93
CA GLY A 745 -7.95 50.65 -10.20
C GLY A 745 -9.04 50.48 -9.13
N SER A 746 -9.54 49.26 -8.88
CA SER A 746 -10.38 48.98 -7.72
C SER A 746 -9.65 49.32 -6.41
N GLY A 747 -10.36 49.96 -5.48
CA GLY A 747 -9.84 50.26 -4.14
C GLY A 747 -9.65 49.00 -3.29
N ALA A 748 -8.94 49.14 -2.17
CA ALA A 748 -8.80 48.06 -1.19
C ALA A 748 -10.17 47.70 -0.59
N GLY A 749 -10.43 46.40 -0.42
CA GLY A 749 -11.75 45.90 0.03
C GLY A 749 -11.79 44.39 0.10
N THR A 750 -12.98 43.82 0.32
CA THR A 750 -13.20 42.37 0.34
C THR A 750 -14.29 41.98 -0.63
N ILE A 751 -14.14 40.79 -1.25
CA ILE A 751 -15.16 40.11 -2.04
C ILE A 751 -15.52 38.81 -1.32
N ILE A 752 -16.80 38.61 -1.04
CA ILE A 752 -17.38 37.40 -0.46
C ILE A 752 -18.58 37.00 -1.32
N ALA A 753 -18.36 36.10 -2.28
CA ALA A 753 -19.47 35.56 -3.06
C ALA A 753 -20.42 34.73 -2.18
N ASN A 754 -21.72 34.96 -2.32
CA ASN A 754 -22.76 34.11 -1.75
C ASN A 754 -23.34 33.23 -2.86
N ILE A 755 -23.35 31.91 -2.67
CA ILE A 755 -23.83 30.95 -3.67
C ILE A 755 -25.16 30.36 -3.23
N ASP A 756 -26.08 30.28 -4.18
CA ASP A 756 -27.36 29.59 -4.07
C ASP A 756 -27.51 28.58 -5.23
N ALA A 757 -28.26 27.50 -5.00
CA ALA A 757 -28.46 26.42 -5.96
C ALA A 757 -29.89 25.87 -5.87
N SER A 758 -30.54 25.73 -7.04
CA SER A 758 -31.86 25.12 -7.16
C SER A 758 -31.91 24.11 -8.30
N GLY A 759 -32.79 23.12 -8.16
CA GLY A 759 -32.97 22.05 -9.11
C GLY A 759 -34.25 21.27 -8.89
N THR A 760 -34.31 20.08 -9.49
CA THR A 760 -35.40 19.12 -9.28
C THR A 760 -34.86 17.74 -8.92
N GLY A 761 -35.59 16.98 -8.09
CA GLY A 761 -35.28 15.58 -7.82
C GLY A 761 -35.26 14.76 -9.11
N ALA A 762 -34.28 13.86 -9.26
CA ALA A 762 -34.08 13.14 -10.51
C ALA A 762 -35.19 12.13 -10.83
N VAL A 763 -35.83 11.58 -9.79
CA VAL A 763 -36.95 10.64 -9.89
C VAL A 763 -38.26 11.37 -9.62
N THR A 764 -38.30 12.20 -8.58
CA THR A 764 -39.53 12.85 -8.10
C THR A 764 -39.98 14.04 -8.95
N GLY A 765 -39.04 14.76 -9.59
CA GLY A 765 -39.32 16.01 -10.28
C GLY A 765 -39.68 17.18 -9.36
N SER A 766 -39.73 16.97 -8.03
CA SER A 766 -40.02 18.01 -7.04
C SER A 766 -38.89 19.03 -6.98
N THR A 767 -39.21 20.29 -6.66
CA THR A 767 -38.21 21.34 -6.46
C THR A 767 -37.29 21.02 -5.28
N VAL A 768 -35.99 21.25 -5.46
CA VAL A 768 -34.96 21.07 -4.45
C VAL A 768 -34.08 22.31 -4.43
N ASP A 769 -34.03 22.98 -3.28
CA ASP A 769 -33.22 24.19 -3.08
C ASP A 769 -32.17 23.95 -2.00
N ALA A 770 -30.96 24.44 -2.24
CA ALA A 770 -29.91 24.49 -1.22
C ALA A 770 -30.06 25.76 -0.37
N THR A 771 -29.61 25.71 0.88
CA THR A 771 -29.44 26.94 1.65
C THR A 771 -28.28 27.76 1.10
N ALA A 772 -28.50 29.05 0.84
CA ALA A 772 -27.48 29.96 0.34
C ALA A 772 -26.28 30.06 1.30
N LEU A 773 -25.07 30.22 0.74
CA LEU A 773 -23.82 30.07 1.48
C LEU A 773 -22.79 31.14 1.12
N ASN A 774 -22.21 31.80 2.13
CA ASN A 774 -21.04 32.66 1.96
C ASN A 774 -19.76 31.85 1.76
N LEU A 775 -18.97 32.22 0.76
CA LEU A 775 -17.74 31.52 0.38
C LEU A 775 -16.48 32.14 1.00
N GLN A 776 -15.33 31.99 0.34
CA GLN A 776 -14.04 32.52 0.77
C GLN A 776 -14.03 34.06 0.73
N THR A 777 -13.32 34.65 1.68
CA THR A 777 -13.04 36.09 1.65
C THR A 777 -11.83 36.34 0.77
N ILE A 778 -12.02 37.13 -0.29
CA ILE A 778 -10.95 37.58 -1.18
C ILE A 778 -10.68 39.05 -0.90
N THR A 779 -9.54 39.36 -0.30
CA THR A 779 -9.14 40.74 0.00
C THR A 779 -8.43 41.35 -1.20
N ILE A 780 -8.91 42.49 -1.69
CA ILE A 780 -8.19 43.33 -2.65
C ILE A 780 -7.15 44.12 -1.86
N GLY A 781 -5.87 43.72 -1.96
CA GLY A 781 -4.72 44.34 -1.31
C GLY A 781 -3.84 45.15 -2.26
N THR A 782 -2.77 45.72 -1.72
CA THR A 782 -1.74 46.44 -2.49
C THR A 782 -0.52 45.55 -2.72
N ALA A 783 -0.01 45.54 -3.96
CA ALA A 783 1.27 44.90 -4.26
C ALA A 783 2.41 45.64 -3.55
N ASP A 784 3.41 44.91 -3.06
CA ASP A 784 4.56 45.47 -2.38
C ASP A 784 5.86 44.85 -2.92
N LEU A 785 6.88 45.67 -3.12
CA LEU A 785 8.24 45.24 -3.45
C LEU A 785 9.18 45.95 -2.49
N SER A 786 9.82 45.18 -1.62
CA SER A 786 10.79 45.70 -0.67
C SER A 786 12.21 45.35 -1.11
N ALA A 787 13.14 46.29 -0.94
CA ALA A 787 14.56 46.09 -1.20
C ALA A 787 15.38 46.25 0.10
N ALA A 788 16.43 45.44 0.24
CA ALA A 788 17.34 45.49 1.37
C ALA A 788 18.78 45.20 0.94
N VAL A 789 19.75 45.62 1.76
CA VAL A 789 21.15 45.17 1.61
C VAL A 789 21.20 43.66 1.87
N GLY A 790 21.63 42.90 0.87
CA GLY A 790 21.83 41.47 0.98
C GLY A 790 23.20 41.13 1.58
N THR A 791 23.69 39.92 1.33
CA THR A 791 25.03 39.51 1.78
C THR A 791 26.11 40.00 0.80
N SER A 792 26.63 41.20 1.05
CA SER A 792 27.81 41.74 0.37
C SER A 792 29.06 40.87 0.59
N PRO A 793 30.04 40.89 -0.35
CA PRO A 793 31.32 40.20 -0.17
C PRO A 793 32.12 40.74 1.02
N ASP A 794 33.03 39.94 1.58
CA ASP A 794 34.03 40.42 2.56
C ASP A 794 34.90 41.51 1.96
N ASN A 795 35.32 42.47 2.80
CA ASN A 795 36.29 43.47 2.37
C ASN A 795 37.57 42.79 1.86
N ALA A 796 38.11 43.28 0.75
CA ALA A 796 39.33 42.74 0.17
C ALA A 796 40.19 43.83 -0.46
N ASN A 797 41.51 43.61 -0.47
CA ASN A 797 42.39 44.30 -1.40
C ASN A 797 42.23 43.66 -2.79
N VAL A 798 42.07 44.48 -3.83
CA VAL A 798 41.82 44.04 -5.21
C VAL A 798 42.79 44.73 -6.17
N ILE A 799 43.23 44.02 -7.20
CA ILE A 799 44.23 44.52 -8.15
C ILE A 799 43.56 45.44 -9.18
N ALA A 800 44.12 46.62 -9.39
CA ALA A 800 43.72 47.56 -10.44
C ALA A 800 43.79 46.88 -11.83
N GLY A 801 42.77 47.09 -12.68
CA GLY A 801 42.62 46.36 -13.94
C GLY A 801 41.82 45.06 -13.86
N SER A 802 41.44 44.60 -12.65
CA SER A 802 40.59 43.41 -12.50
C SER A 802 39.17 43.65 -13.03
N SER A 803 38.62 42.67 -13.74
CA SER A 803 37.24 42.68 -14.22
C SER A 803 36.28 41.95 -13.27
N LEU A 804 35.01 42.37 -13.25
CA LEU A 804 33.92 41.74 -12.51
C LEU A 804 34.26 41.51 -11.02
N VAL A 805 34.80 42.54 -10.37
CA VAL A 805 34.98 42.55 -8.92
C VAL A 805 33.61 42.79 -8.28
N LYS A 806 33.09 41.83 -7.52
CA LYS A 806 31.82 41.98 -6.80
C LYS A 806 32.01 43.00 -5.68
N VAL A 807 31.12 43.99 -5.58
CA VAL A 807 31.17 45.04 -4.54
C VAL A 807 29.89 45.10 -3.71
N GLY A 808 28.76 44.58 -4.19
CA GLY A 808 27.50 44.58 -3.45
C GLY A 808 26.55 43.46 -3.85
N SER A 809 25.61 43.16 -2.97
CA SER A 809 24.48 42.26 -3.21
C SER A 809 23.25 42.82 -2.52
N PHE A 810 22.13 42.91 -3.23
CA PHE A 810 20.88 43.51 -2.76
C PHE A 810 19.72 42.54 -2.98
N ASP A 811 18.87 42.38 -1.97
CA ASP A 811 17.73 41.46 -2.00
C ASP A 811 16.44 42.24 -2.28
N PHE A 812 15.66 41.77 -3.24
CA PHE A 812 14.35 42.31 -3.62
C PHE A 812 13.28 41.27 -3.34
N THR A 813 12.31 41.59 -2.48
CA THR A 813 11.26 40.69 -2.03
C THR A 813 9.88 41.22 -2.44
N SER A 814 9.18 40.45 -3.26
CA SER A 814 7.83 40.80 -3.71
C SER A 814 6.76 40.19 -2.80
N GLN A 815 5.63 40.90 -2.66
CA GLN A 815 4.40 40.39 -2.07
C GLN A 815 3.19 40.71 -2.96
N TYR A 816 2.26 39.77 -3.06
CA TYR A 816 0.97 39.90 -3.77
C TYR A 816 1.02 40.13 -5.29
N SER A 817 2.18 40.45 -5.87
CA SER A 817 2.40 40.57 -7.31
C SER A 817 3.82 40.17 -7.69
N ALA A 818 4.03 39.77 -8.95
CA ALA A 818 5.38 39.73 -9.52
C ALA A 818 5.75 41.13 -10.03
N PHE A 819 7.05 41.44 -9.98
CA PHE A 819 7.59 42.74 -10.39
C PHE A 819 8.72 42.57 -11.41
N THR A 820 8.82 43.54 -12.32
CA THR A 820 10.01 43.74 -13.15
C THR A 820 10.62 45.08 -12.79
N VAL A 821 11.88 45.08 -12.34
CA VAL A 821 12.66 46.30 -12.17
C VAL A 821 13.36 46.59 -13.50
N ASP A 822 13.07 47.75 -14.07
CA ASP A 822 13.59 48.15 -15.38
C ASP A 822 14.58 49.33 -15.30
N GLN A 823 14.65 50.03 -14.16
CA GLN A 823 15.62 51.09 -13.94
C GLN A 823 16.24 51.01 -12.54
N ILE A 824 17.57 51.15 -12.46
CA ILE A 824 18.33 51.25 -11.20
C ILE A 824 19.50 52.23 -11.39
N ALA A 825 19.76 53.08 -10.40
CA ALA A 825 20.97 53.88 -10.30
C ALA A 825 21.91 53.30 -9.23
N VAL A 826 23.17 53.08 -9.61
CA VAL A 826 24.24 52.63 -8.70
C VAL A 826 25.19 53.80 -8.48
N LYS A 827 25.35 54.21 -7.22
CA LYS A 827 26.31 55.23 -6.78
C LYS A 827 27.61 54.58 -6.30
N ILE A 828 28.73 55.14 -6.70
CA ILE A 828 30.09 54.78 -6.28
C ILE A 828 30.73 56.01 -5.61
N PRO A 829 31.44 55.87 -4.47
CA PRO A 829 32.14 57.00 -3.83
C PRO A 829 33.00 57.80 -4.81
N ALA A 830 32.90 59.13 -4.79
CA ALA A 830 33.56 59.99 -5.77
C ALA A 830 35.10 59.84 -5.79
N ASN A 831 35.70 59.57 -4.64
CA ASN A 831 37.14 59.28 -4.51
C ASN A 831 37.58 57.95 -5.15
N ALA A 832 36.65 57.03 -5.38
CA ALA A 832 36.91 55.75 -6.05
C ALA A 832 36.49 55.75 -7.52
N ALA A 833 35.70 56.73 -7.96
CA ALA A 833 35.09 56.76 -9.30
C ALA A 833 36.11 56.69 -10.44
N THR A 834 37.26 57.37 -10.34
CA THR A 834 38.33 57.30 -11.37
C THR A 834 38.98 55.92 -11.47
N SER A 835 38.82 55.08 -10.45
CA SER A 835 39.33 53.71 -10.42
C SER A 835 38.36 52.69 -11.02
N ILE A 836 37.17 53.12 -11.48
CA ILE A 836 36.15 52.25 -12.08
C ILE A 836 36.03 52.54 -13.58
N ALA A 837 36.16 51.49 -14.40
CA ALA A 837 35.95 51.54 -15.84
C ALA A 837 34.46 51.38 -16.22
N SER A 838 33.77 50.45 -15.57
CA SER A 838 32.32 50.24 -15.73
C SER A 838 31.72 49.49 -14.54
N VAL A 839 30.41 49.63 -14.37
CA VAL A 839 29.60 48.91 -13.38
C VAL A 839 28.77 47.88 -14.11
N THR A 840 28.63 46.67 -13.57
CA THR A 840 27.80 45.60 -14.13
C THR A 840 26.83 45.10 -13.08
N LEU A 841 25.54 45.10 -13.42
CA LEU A 841 24.50 44.45 -12.63
C LEU A 841 24.30 43.02 -13.10
N ARG A 842 24.15 42.08 -12.16
CA ARG A 842 23.79 40.69 -12.44
C ARG A 842 22.50 40.32 -11.71
N TYR A 843 21.51 39.83 -12.44
CA TYR A 843 20.18 39.51 -11.92
C TYR A 843 19.48 38.43 -12.76
N PRO A 844 18.47 37.72 -12.23
CA PRO A 844 17.65 36.79 -13.00
C PRO A 844 16.57 37.52 -13.82
N ASN A 845 16.34 37.06 -15.05
CA ASN A 845 15.20 37.48 -15.88
C ASN A 845 13.96 36.60 -15.66
N ALA A 846 12.87 36.86 -16.40
CA ALA A 846 11.60 36.13 -16.26
C ALA A 846 11.71 34.61 -16.51
N SER A 847 12.69 34.16 -17.30
CA SER A 847 12.98 32.74 -17.53
C SER A 847 13.89 32.13 -16.45
N GLY A 848 14.27 32.91 -15.43
CA GLY A 848 15.22 32.51 -14.38
C GLY A 848 16.69 32.55 -14.80
N VAL A 849 17.01 33.06 -15.99
CA VAL A 849 18.39 33.11 -16.50
C VAL A 849 19.12 34.32 -15.93
N SER A 850 20.33 34.09 -15.39
CA SER A 850 21.21 35.17 -14.92
C SER A 850 21.65 36.04 -16.10
N THR A 851 21.40 37.32 -16.01
CA THR A 851 21.65 38.34 -17.03
C THR A 851 22.63 39.38 -16.48
N ASP A 852 23.66 39.70 -17.25
CA ASP A 852 24.61 40.77 -16.95
C ASP A 852 24.26 42.02 -17.77
N SER A 853 24.15 43.16 -17.10
CA SER A 853 23.89 44.46 -17.73
C SER A 853 25.01 45.43 -17.34
N PRO A 854 25.93 45.78 -18.25
CA PRO A 854 26.99 46.74 -17.99
C PRO A 854 26.55 48.19 -18.31
N ALA A 855 27.00 49.15 -17.52
CA ALA A 855 26.86 50.58 -17.78
C ALA A 855 28.16 51.33 -17.46
N THR A 856 28.41 52.41 -18.17
CA THR A 856 29.53 53.32 -17.89
C THR A 856 29.23 54.17 -16.66
N LEU A 857 30.24 54.39 -15.82
CA LEU A 857 30.12 55.28 -14.67
C LEU A 857 30.23 56.74 -15.12
N ALA A 858 29.19 57.55 -14.87
CA ALA A 858 29.25 58.99 -15.12
C ALA A 858 29.97 59.67 -13.94
N LEU A 859 31.14 60.24 -14.20
CA LEU A 859 31.89 61.00 -13.20
C LEU A 859 31.10 62.24 -12.78
N SER A 860 31.04 62.49 -11.48
CA SER A 860 30.39 63.68 -10.93
C SER A 860 31.12 64.96 -11.35
N SER A 861 30.37 65.99 -11.78
CA SER A 861 30.88 67.35 -11.91
C SER A 861 30.61 68.14 -10.62
N GLY A 862 31.61 68.89 -10.13
CA GLY A 862 31.50 69.66 -8.87
C GLY A 862 31.72 68.83 -7.60
N VAL A 863 31.22 69.32 -6.46
CA VAL A 863 31.42 68.71 -5.11
C VAL A 863 30.26 67.75 -4.81
N GLN A 864 30.16 66.63 -5.54
CA GLN A 864 29.19 65.58 -5.24
C GLN A 864 29.88 64.38 -4.55
N PRO A 865 29.22 63.73 -3.58
CA PRO A 865 29.83 62.63 -2.82
C PRO A 865 29.94 61.32 -3.63
N TYR A 866 29.19 61.17 -4.72
CA TYR A 866 29.14 59.94 -5.53
C TYR A 866 29.16 60.21 -7.03
N ALA A 867 29.73 59.28 -7.79
CA ALA A 867 29.53 59.11 -9.23
C ALA A 867 28.45 58.05 -9.48
N THR A 868 27.67 58.17 -10.56
CA THR A 868 26.47 57.34 -10.76
C THR A 868 26.51 56.57 -12.08
N ALA A 869 26.17 55.30 -12.05
CA ALA A 869 25.87 54.47 -13.21
C ALA A 869 24.37 54.18 -13.25
N THR A 870 23.67 54.68 -14.28
CA THR A 870 22.23 54.49 -14.44
C THR A 870 21.96 53.38 -15.45
N PHE A 871 21.13 52.43 -15.06
CA PHE A 871 20.70 51.31 -15.88
C PHE A 871 19.24 51.51 -16.25
N THR A 872 18.90 51.41 -17.54
CA THR A 872 17.52 51.49 -18.05
C THR A 872 17.23 50.26 -18.93
N GLY A 873 15.95 49.88 -19.04
CA GLY A 873 15.54 48.71 -19.82
C GLY A 873 15.98 47.37 -19.22
N LEU A 874 16.20 47.33 -17.89
CA LEU A 874 16.50 46.08 -17.18
C LEU A 874 15.32 45.10 -17.28
N THR A 875 15.65 43.82 -17.22
CA THR A 875 14.68 42.71 -17.25
C THR A 875 14.66 41.96 -15.93
N PHE A 876 15.02 42.63 -14.83
CA PHE A 876 15.14 42.01 -13.52
C PHE A 876 13.77 41.61 -12.98
N TYR A 877 13.49 40.31 -13.00
CA TYR A 877 12.18 39.77 -12.67
C TYR A 877 12.16 39.12 -11.29
N ILE A 878 11.22 39.53 -10.47
CA ILE A 878 10.95 38.99 -9.14
C ILE A 878 9.55 38.35 -9.18
N PRO A 879 9.45 37.01 -9.24
CA PRO A 879 8.17 36.31 -9.15
C PRO A 879 7.42 36.68 -7.86
N GLN A 880 6.10 36.59 -7.87
CA GLN A 880 5.26 36.88 -6.71
C GLN A 880 5.67 36.05 -5.47
N ASN A 881 5.71 36.69 -4.31
CA ASN A 881 6.03 36.08 -3.01
C ASN A 881 7.42 35.40 -3.01
N THR A 882 8.40 35.99 -3.70
CA THR A 882 9.78 35.49 -3.71
C THR A 882 10.80 36.60 -3.50
N THR A 883 12.01 36.21 -3.09
CA THR A 883 13.17 37.09 -3.01
C THR A 883 14.15 36.76 -4.13
N LYS A 884 14.66 37.80 -4.81
CA LYS A 884 15.72 37.67 -5.83
C LYS A 884 16.85 38.67 -5.57
N LYS A 885 18.04 38.28 -6.02
CA LYS A 885 19.28 39.05 -5.80
C LYS A 885 19.63 39.90 -7.00
N LEU A 886 20.10 41.11 -6.72
CA LEU A 886 20.83 41.97 -7.63
C LEU A 886 22.26 42.11 -7.12
N ASP A 887 23.21 41.56 -7.87
CA ASP A 887 24.64 41.70 -7.55
C ASP A 887 25.25 42.86 -8.34
N VAL A 888 26.08 43.65 -7.67
CA VAL A 888 26.83 44.74 -8.29
C VAL A 888 28.30 44.34 -8.43
N TYR A 889 28.79 44.40 -9.66
CA TYR A 889 30.18 44.18 -10.02
C TYR A 889 30.78 45.46 -10.61
N VAL A 890 32.08 45.62 -10.46
CA VAL A 890 32.84 46.71 -11.10
C VAL A 890 34.01 46.15 -11.89
N ASN A 891 34.34 46.80 -13.00
CA ASN A 891 35.61 46.63 -13.69
C ASN A 891 36.53 47.75 -13.24
N LEU A 892 37.71 47.42 -12.74
CA LEU A 892 38.67 48.38 -12.23
C LEU A 892 39.57 48.90 -13.34
N THR A 893 39.83 50.19 -13.34
CA THR A 893 40.83 50.83 -14.22
C THR A 893 42.24 50.46 -13.75
N THR A 894 43.22 50.41 -14.66
CA THR A 894 44.63 50.21 -14.26
C THR A 894 45.20 51.50 -13.63
N ILE A 895 46.23 51.38 -12.78
CA ILE A 895 46.89 52.56 -12.19
C ILE A 895 47.48 53.48 -13.29
N ALA A 896 48.06 52.90 -14.34
CA ALA A 896 48.58 53.64 -15.49
C ALA A 896 47.50 54.42 -16.25
N SER A 897 46.23 54.01 -16.12
CA SER A 897 45.06 54.63 -16.73
C SER A 897 44.26 55.51 -15.75
N GLY A 898 44.82 55.87 -14.59
CA GLY A 898 44.24 56.84 -13.67
C GLY A 898 43.51 56.28 -12.44
N ALA A 899 43.58 54.97 -12.19
CA ALA A 899 43.13 54.41 -10.92
C ALA A 899 44.05 54.83 -9.77
N THR A 900 43.47 55.01 -8.59
CA THR A 900 44.17 55.43 -7.38
C THR A 900 44.33 54.23 -6.45
N SER A 901 45.57 53.88 -6.10
CA SER A 901 45.79 52.87 -5.07
C SER A 901 45.28 53.34 -3.70
N GLY A 902 44.65 52.44 -2.95
CA GLY A 902 43.95 52.72 -1.70
C GLY A 902 42.51 53.19 -1.87
N ALA A 903 42.01 53.40 -3.10
CA ALA A 903 40.62 53.79 -3.32
C ALA A 903 39.65 52.73 -2.77
N ALA A 904 38.73 53.15 -1.90
CA ALA A 904 37.71 52.28 -1.29
C ALA A 904 36.45 52.27 -2.16
N VAL A 905 36.22 51.16 -2.85
CA VAL A 905 35.07 50.97 -3.72
C VAL A 905 33.95 50.27 -2.96
N SER A 906 32.81 50.93 -2.83
CA SER A 906 31.53 50.35 -2.43
C SER A 906 30.44 50.74 -3.42
N ALA A 907 29.32 50.04 -3.39
CA ALA A 907 28.12 50.36 -4.16
C ALA A 907 26.97 50.79 -3.26
N VAL A 908 26.28 51.85 -3.66
CA VAL A 908 25.05 52.33 -3.00
C VAL A 908 23.92 52.36 -4.03
N LEU A 909 22.77 51.79 -3.69
CA LEU A 909 21.54 52.00 -4.46
C LEU A 909 20.75 53.15 -3.84
N ASP A 910 20.40 54.14 -4.65
CA ASP A 910 19.64 55.32 -4.21
C ASP A 910 18.19 54.96 -3.89
N PHE A 911 17.66 55.44 -2.77
CA PHE A 911 16.28 55.15 -2.36
C PHE A 911 15.21 55.95 -3.12
N GLY A 912 15.53 57.18 -3.53
CA GLY A 912 14.58 58.19 -4.03
C GLY A 912 14.79 58.64 -5.47
N GLU A 913 15.90 58.27 -6.11
CA GLU A 913 16.21 58.62 -7.51
C GLU A 913 16.68 57.43 -8.35
N GLY A 914 16.36 57.45 -9.65
CA GLY A 914 16.92 56.50 -10.61
C GLY A 914 16.44 55.06 -10.48
N TYR A 915 15.30 54.82 -9.82
CA TYR A 915 14.66 53.52 -9.69
C TYR A 915 13.28 53.49 -10.35
N ARG A 916 12.95 52.37 -11.00
CA ARG A 916 11.63 52.11 -11.58
C ARG A 916 11.36 50.61 -11.64
N GLU A 917 10.18 50.23 -11.18
CA GLU A 917 9.62 48.90 -11.29
C GLU A 917 8.19 48.93 -11.84
N THR A 918 7.75 47.81 -12.39
CA THR A 918 6.37 47.61 -12.83
C THR A 918 5.85 46.28 -12.29
N ASN A 919 4.69 46.29 -11.64
CA ASN A 919 4.03 45.07 -11.15
C ASN A 919 3.22 44.36 -12.26
N SER A 920 2.64 43.20 -11.95
CA SER A 920 1.89 42.40 -12.95
C SER A 920 0.58 43.06 -13.41
N ALA A 921 0.06 44.05 -12.68
CA ALA A 921 -1.10 44.85 -13.05
C ALA A 921 -0.73 46.11 -13.86
N GLY A 922 0.55 46.32 -14.16
CA GLY A 922 1.04 47.48 -14.89
C GLY A 922 1.22 48.75 -14.05
N THR A 923 1.05 48.67 -12.73
CA THR A 923 1.34 49.79 -11.82
C THR A 923 2.85 49.99 -11.74
N VAL A 924 3.27 51.24 -11.88
CA VAL A 924 4.69 51.64 -11.81
C VAL A 924 5.00 52.18 -10.43
N GLY A 925 6.11 51.74 -9.85
CA GLY A 925 6.73 52.39 -8.69
C GLY A 925 8.03 53.10 -9.09
N THR A 926 8.47 54.03 -8.25
CA THR A 926 9.66 54.87 -8.50
C THR A 926 10.52 55.08 -7.26
N THR A 927 10.20 54.41 -6.15
CA THR A 927 10.90 54.55 -4.87
C THR A 927 11.42 53.18 -4.46
N LEU A 928 12.75 53.02 -4.33
CA LEU A 928 13.38 51.73 -4.07
C LEU A 928 13.19 51.26 -2.62
N ALA A 929 13.37 52.19 -1.69
CA ALA A 929 13.41 51.91 -0.26
C ALA A 929 13.12 53.19 0.55
N LEU A 930 13.18 53.08 1.88
CA LEU A 930 13.04 54.23 2.79
C LEU A 930 14.36 55.00 3.01
N ALA A 931 15.51 54.38 2.67
CA ALA A 931 16.85 54.95 2.81
C ALA A 931 17.82 54.27 1.83
N ASP A 932 18.94 54.93 1.52
CA ASP A 932 19.97 54.42 0.60
C ASP A 932 20.45 53.03 1.05
N LEU A 933 20.58 52.10 0.11
CA LEU A 933 21.08 50.75 0.38
C LEU A 933 22.58 50.71 0.10
N ASP A 934 23.40 50.75 1.15
CA ASP A 934 24.86 50.71 1.06
C ASP A 934 25.39 49.28 1.23
N SER A 935 26.11 48.79 0.23
CA SER A 935 26.79 47.49 0.28
C SER A 935 27.75 47.33 1.46
N SER A 936 28.27 48.43 2.01
CA SER A 936 29.19 48.51 3.14
C SER A 936 28.54 48.81 4.50
N ALA A 937 27.19 48.85 4.55
CA ALA A 937 26.45 49.10 5.78
C ALA A 937 26.74 48.07 6.90
N THR A 938 27.17 46.86 6.55
CA THR A 938 27.64 45.86 7.50
C THR A 938 29.16 45.95 7.64
N GLY A 939 29.65 46.19 8.87
CA GLY A 939 31.09 46.28 9.14
C GLY A 939 31.86 45.07 8.62
N GLY A 940 32.94 45.33 7.86
CA GLY A 940 33.78 44.30 7.25
C GLY A 940 33.31 43.76 5.89
N LYS A 941 32.20 44.27 5.33
CA LYS A 941 31.65 43.84 4.05
C LYS A 941 31.56 45.00 3.05
N GLY A 942 31.52 44.66 1.76
CA GLY A 942 31.12 45.56 0.67
C GLY A 942 32.17 46.59 0.22
N THR A 943 33.34 46.64 0.84
CA THR A 943 34.39 47.59 0.49
C THR A 943 35.61 46.91 -0.12
N MET A 944 35.90 47.23 -1.38
CA MET A 944 37.08 46.74 -2.11
C MET A 944 38.14 47.83 -2.23
N TYR A 945 39.35 47.57 -1.73
CA TYR A 945 40.46 48.51 -1.78
C TYR A 945 41.33 48.27 -3.00
N VAL A 946 41.36 49.22 -3.93
CA VAL A 946 42.15 49.10 -5.17
C VAL A 946 43.64 49.18 -4.86
N ARG A 947 44.45 48.28 -5.42
CA ARG A 947 45.92 48.25 -5.27
C ARG A 947 46.59 47.98 -6.62
N LYS A 948 47.82 48.45 -6.82
CA LYS A 948 48.63 48.13 -8.00
C LYS A 948 49.11 46.68 -7.98
N SER A 949 49.60 46.23 -6.82
CA SER A 949 50.09 44.88 -6.55
C SER A 949 49.79 44.51 -5.09
N LEU A 950 49.83 43.22 -4.76
CA LEU A 950 49.48 42.69 -3.44
C LEU A 950 50.59 41.78 -2.90
N PRO A 951 50.94 41.89 -1.60
CA PRO A 951 51.77 40.89 -0.94
C PRO A 951 50.94 39.68 -0.53
N THR A 952 51.52 38.49 -0.71
CA THR A 952 51.06 37.27 -0.04
C THR A 952 52.16 36.77 0.89
N LEU A 953 51.84 36.58 2.16
CA LEU A 953 52.76 35.99 3.14
C LEU A 953 52.47 34.49 3.27
N SER A 954 53.51 33.69 3.47
CA SER A 954 53.38 32.25 3.71
C SER A 954 54.51 31.76 4.59
N ALA A 955 54.24 30.75 5.41
CA ALA A 955 55.26 30.13 6.23
C ALA A 955 56.11 29.18 5.37
N VAL A 956 57.41 29.15 5.62
CA VAL A 956 58.32 28.15 5.04
C VAL A 956 58.79 27.24 6.17
N ALA A 957 58.85 25.94 5.92
CA ALA A 957 59.29 24.98 6.92
C ALA A 957 60.74 25.28 7.36
N LEU A 958 60.97 25.19 8.67
CA LEU A 958 62.31 25.16 9.24
C LEU A 958 62.96 23.81 8.97
N ASP A 959 64.29 23.78 8.88
CA ASP A 959 65.03 22.52 8.65
C ASP A 959 64.97 21.57 9.85
N SER A 960 64.58 22.08 11.02
CA SER A 960 64.36 21.34 12.25
C SER A 960 63.30 22.03 13.10
N SER A 961 62.49 21.24 13.81
CA SER A 961 61.57 21.71 14.85
C SER A 961 62.16 21.57 16.27
N SER A 962 63.42 21.12 16.39
CA SER A 962 64.12 20.99 17.67
C SER A 962 64.62 22.34 18.15
N LEU A 963 64.38 22.64 19.43
CA LEU A 963 64.94 23.79 20.11
C LEU A 963 66.26 23.41 20.80
N ASP A 964 67.38 23.66 20.13
CA ASP A 964 68.72 23.35 20.66
C ASP A 964 69.53 24.62 20.95
N ASN A 965 70.33 24.58 22.03
CA ASN A 965 71.24 25.66 22.37
C ASN A 965 72.21 25.96 21.22
N GLY A 966 72.51 27.24 21.02
CA GLY A 966 73.52 27.69 20.06
C GLY A 966 73.24 29.09 19.53
N THR A 967 74.24 29.64 18.86
CA THR A 967 74.15 30.92 18.15
C THR A 967 73.55 30.73 16.76
N ASP A 968 72.87 31.74 16.24
CA ASP A 968 72.34 31.79 14.87
C ASP A 968 71.35 30.65 14.51
N LYS A 969 70.44 30.33 15.44
CA LYS A 969 69.37 29.35 15.22
C LYS A 969 68.18 29.99 14.50
N ALA A 970 67.68 29.33 13.46
CA ALA A 970 66.46 29.74 12.77
C ALA A 970 65.22 29.53 13.65
N LEU A 971 64.52 30.62 13.95
CA LEU A 971 63.34 30.67 14.82
C LEU A 971 62.03 30.67 14.02
N GLY A 972 62.07 31.14 12.77
CA GLY A 972 60.93 31.17 11.86
C GLY A 972 61.33 31.62 10.46
N ARG A 973 60.59 31.16 9.44
CA ARG A 973 60.76 31.60 8.04
C ARG A 973 59.44 32.08 7.45
N VAL A 974 59.48 33.28 6.86
CA VAL A 974 58.36 33.87 6.14
C VAL A 974 58.76 34.11 4.69
N LYS A 975 57.95 33.60 3.77
CA LYS A 975 58.06 33.91 2.35
C LYS A 975 57.04 35.00 2.02
N ILE A 976 57.53 36.07 1.41
CA ILE A 976 56.73 37.18 0.91
C ILE A 976 56.77 37.11 -0.62
N THR A 977 55.60 37.12 -1.24
CA THR A 977 55.41 37.02 -2.69
C THR A 977 54.71 38.28 -3.20
N ALA A 978 55.24 38.90 -4.25
CA ALA A 978 54.58 39.98 -4.97
C ALA A 978 53.59 39.38 -5.98
N ASP A 979 52.45 40.04 -6.18
CA ASP A 979 51.56 39.69 -7.29
C ASP A 979 52.25 39.95 -8.65
N ALA A 980 51.85 39.22 -9.70
CA ALA A 980 52.37 39.42 -11.04
C ALA A 980 52.00 40.81 -11.64
N ALA A 981 51.01 41.50 -11.05
CA ALA A 981 50.59 42.83 -11.47
C ALA A 981 51.62 43.95 -11.22
N GLY A 982 52.58 43.76 -10.30
CA GLY A 982 53.63 44.75 -10.06
C GLY A 982 54.51 44.44 -8.87
N ASP A 983 55.59 45.20 -8.74
CA ASP A 983 56.52 45.11 -7.62
C ASP A 983 55.83 45.50 -6.29
N ILE A 984 56.32 44.96 -5.19
CA ILE A 984 55.98 45.42 -3.84
C ILE A 984 57.24 45.87 -3.09
N GLY A 985 57.05 46.81 -2.18
CA GLY A 985 58.02 47.24 -1.17
C GLY A 985 57.56 46.86 0.23
N TRP A 986 58.47 46.57 1.15
CA TRP A 986 58.15 46.51 2.58
C TRP A 986 59.24 47.13 3.43
N ASP A 987 58.84 47.70 4.57
CA ASP A 987 59.72 48.47 5.45
C ASP A 987 59.53 48.15 6.94
N LYS A 988 58.55 47.31 7.30
CA LYS A 988 58.41 46.81 8.66
C LYS A 988 57.82 45.43 8.69
N ILE A 989 58.37 44.57 9.55
CA ILE A 989 57.74 43.31 9.94
C ILE A 989 57.85 43.11 11.46
N VAL A 990 56.77 42.69 12.09
CA VAL A 990 56.70 42.42 13.53
C VAL A 990 56.45 40.94 13.75
N PHE A 991 57.37 40.31 14.49
CA PHE A 991 57.27 38.93 14.91
C PHE A 991 56.75 38.87 16.35
N THR A 992 55.60 38.24 16.56
CA THR A 992 55.15 37.81 17.89
C THR A 992 55.88 36.53 18.27
N VAL A 993 56.61 36.55 19.37
CA VAL A 993 57.34 35.40 19.89
C VAL A 993 56.72 34.97 21.21
N ASN A 994 56.23 33.73 21.29
CA ASN A 994 55.64 33.14 22.49
C ASN A 994 56.52 32.01 23.03
N LEU A 995 56.72 31.99 24.35
CA LEU A 995 57.58 31.05 25.09
C LEU A 995 56.79 30.37 26.22
N THR A 996 56.99 29.06 26.42
CA THR A 996 56.35 28.30 27.51
C THR A 996 57.14 28.29 28.84
N SER A 997 58.35 28.87 28.88
CA SER A 997 59.23 28.98 30.05
C SER A 997 60.25 30.13 29.83
N PRO A 998 60.94 30.67 30.87
CA PRO A 998 61.32 32.09 30.93
C PRO A 998 62.19 32.60 29.78
N SER A 999 62.05 33.90 29.46
CA SER A 999 62.76 34.68 28.44
C SER A 999 64.28 34.47 28.31
N SER A 1000 64.94 33.88 29.32
CA SER A 1000 66.34 33.45 29.27
C SER A 1000 66.64 32.41 28.17
N VAL A 1001 65.61 31.74 27.61
CA VAL A 1001 65.75 30.83 26.45
C VAL A 1001 66.24 31.55 25.21
N LEU A 1002 65.84 32.82 25.02
CA LEU A 1002 66.21 33.63 23.86
C LEU A 1002 66.95 34.89 24.32
N THR A 1003 68.21 35.04 23.90
CA THR A 1003 69.01 36.20 24.31
C THR A 1003 68.64 37.45 23.49
N THR A 1004 67.86 38.35 24.10
CA THR A 1004 67.50 39.68 23.56
C THR A 1004 68.13 40.76 24.44
N GLY A 1005 68.92 41.69 23.90
CA GLY A 1005 69.63 42.74 24.68
C GLY A 1005 70.55 43.64 23.83
N ALA A 1006 71.22 44.63 24.44
CA ALA A 1006 71.97 45.70 23.76
C ALA A 1006 73.10 45.23 22.81
N THR A 1007 73.55 43.98 22.92
CA THR A 1007 74.49 43.30 22.01
C THR A 1007 73.80 42.22 21.17
N SER A 1008 72.61 42.52 20.62
CA SER A 1008 71.64 41.51 20.18
C SER A 1008 72.19 40.50 19.15
N THR A 1009 71.77 39.25 19.29
CA THR A 1009 72.07 38.15 18.35
C THR A 1009 70.96 37.91 17.33
N MET A 1010 69.89 38.72 17.36
CA MET A 1010 68.78 38.62 16.44
C MET A 1010 69.17 39.19 15.08
N LYS A 1011 68.97 38.41 14.01
CA LYS A 1011 69.23 38.80 12.63
C LYS A 1011 68.09 38.32 11.74
N LEU A 1012 67.69 39.15 10.78
CA LEU A 1012 66.84 38.72 9.69
C LEU A 1012 67.74 38.38 8.50
N TRP A 1013 67.62 37.17 7.99
CA TRP A 1013 68.39 36.68 6.85
C TRP A 1013 67.52 36.58 5.62
N GLN A 1014 68.11 36.84 4.45
CA GLN A 1014 67.52 36.53 3.15
C GLN A 1014 68.54 35.71 2.35
N GLY A 1015 68.27 34.42 2.16
CA GLY A 1015 69.26 33.48 1.65
C GLY A 1015 70.49 33.43 2.56
N SER A 1016 71.67 33.68 2.00
CA SER A 1016 72.95 33.70 2.75
C SER A 1016 73.38 35.10 3.22
N ASN A 1017 72.52 36.12 3.10
CA ASN A 1017 72.84 37.50 3.47
C ASN A 1017 72.00 37.95 4.66
N ILE A 1018 72.60 38.74 5.55
CA ILE A 1018 71.88 39.43 6.63
C ILE A 1018 71.23 40.68 6.02
N VAL A 1019 69.93 40.86 6.26
CA VAL A 1019 69.22 42.11 5.93
C VAL A 1019 69.66 43.17 6.93
N ALA A 1020 70.26 44.26 6.44
CA ALA A 1020 70.66 45.38 7.29
C ALA A 1020 69.42 46.08 7.86
N GLY A 1021 69.38 46.27 9.18
CA GLY A 1021 68.21 46.81 9.88
C GLY A 1021 68.36 46.80 11.39
N ASN A 1022 67.38 47.42 12.06
CA ASN A 1022 67.29 47.52 13.50
C ASN A 1022 66.13 46.66 14.02
N PHE A 1023 66.34 46.06 15.20
CA PHE A 1023 65.31 45.33 15.93
C PHE A 1023 64.90 46.09 17.20
N ALA A 1024 63.63 46.03 17.56
CA ALA A 1024 63.14 46.46 18.88
C ALA A 1024 62.07 45.52 19.42
N THR A 1025 61.96 45.44 20.75
CA THR A 1025 60.90 44.71 21.45
C THR A 1025 59.71 45.63 21.74
N THR A 1026 58.63 45.08 22.31
CA THR A 1026 57.43 45.83 22.74
C THR A 1026 57.75 47.02 23.66
N THR A 1027 58.83 46.95 24.45
CA THR A 1027 59.28 47.98 25.40
C THR A 1027 60.54 48.73 24.95
N GLY A 1028 61.06 48.43 23.76
CA GLY A 1028 62.26 49.05 23.18
C GLY A 1028 61.94 50.13 22.15
N ASP A 1029 62.84 51.10 22.03
CA ASP A 1029 62.73 52.20 21.06
C ASP A 1029 63.57 51.89 19.80
N LEU A 1030 62.94 51.87 18.61
CA LEU A 1030 63.59 51.56 17.32
C LEU A 1030 64.61 52.65 16.90
N GLY A 1031 64.41 53.90 17.30
CA GLY A 1031 65.17 55.08 16.88
C GLY A 1031 66.52 55.28 17.58
N THR A 1032 66.77 54.55 18.67
CA THR A 1032 68.08 54.55 19.37
C THR A 1032 68.90 53.28 19.11
N GLY A 1033 68.43 52.40 18.22
CA GLY A 1033 69.19 51.21 17.76
C GLY A 1033 69.38 50.11 18.80
N GLY A 1034 68.63 50.14 19.92
CA GLY A 1034 68.80 49.21 21.04
C GLY A 1034 67.64 48.24 21.22
N LEU A 1035 67.92 46.93 21.20
CA LEU A 1035 66.98 45.91 21.64
C LEU A 1035 66.91 45.90 23.18
N ASN A 1036 65.78 46.31 23.76
CA ASN A 1036 65.53 46.08 25.18
C ASN A 1036 65.24 44.61 25.43
N ALA A 1037 65.95 44.00 26.39
CA ALA A 1037 65.69 42.62 26.79
C ALA A 1037 64.25 42.46 27.27
N TRP A 1038 63.57 41.37 26.89
CA TRP A 1038 62.34 41.01 27.58
C TRP A 1038 62.66 40.77 29.07
N GLY A 1039 61.85 41.33 29.97
CA GLY A 1039 62.07 41.20 31.42
C GLY A 1039 62.25 39.74 31.84
N ALA A 1040 63.06 39.51 32.88
CA ALA A 1040 63.30 38.17 33.41
C ALA A 1040 61.96 37.51 33.79
N GLY A 1041 61.70 36.30 33.25
CA GLY A 1041 60.44 35.58 33.47
C GLY A 1041 59.33 35.83 32.44
N SER A 1042 59.56 36.69 31.44
CA SER A 1042 58.58 36.93 30.36
C SER A 1042 58.34 35.66 29.53
N SER A 1043 57.07 35.45 29.13
CA SER A 1043 56.62 34.41 28.19
C SER A 1043 56.81 34.80 26.72
N GLY A 1044 57.72 35.74 26.43
CA GLY A 1044 57.94 36.33 25.11
C GLY A 1044 57.25 37.67 24.91
N GLY A 1045 57.24 38.16 23.67
CA GLY A 1045 56.73 39.47 23.29
C GLY A 1045 56.85 39.73 21.79
N THR A 1046 56.60 40.96 21.37
CA THR A 1046 56.80 41.34 19.97
C THR A 1046 58.25 41.73 19.71
N LEU A 1047 58.70 41.48 18.48
CA LEU A 1047 60.00 41.82 17.94
C LEU A 1047 59.78 42.48 16.56
N ALA A 1048 59.87 43.80 16.52
CA ALA A 1048 59.77 44.58 15.29
C ALA A 1048 61.15 44.65 14.61
N PHE A 1049 61.16 44.47 13.29
CA PHE A 1049 62.33 44.68 12.44
C PHE A 1049 62.05 45.80 11.43
N LEU A 1050 62.96 46.76 11.37
CA LEU A 1050 62.97 47.85 10.41
C LEU A 1050 64.27 47.77 9.59
N PRO A 1051 64.23 47.51 8.28
CA PRO A 1051 65.42 47.49 7.46
C PRO A 1051 66.00 48.91 7.33
N THR A 1052 67.30 49.03 7.09
CA THR A 1052 67.94 50.35 6.85
C THR A 1052 67.57 50.95 5.49
N SER A 1053 67.01 50.12 4.61
CA SER A 1053 66.51 50.49 3.29
C SER A 1053 65.33 49.60 2.96
N GLU A 1054 64.34 50.16 2.25
CA GLU A 1054 63.20 49.43 1.72
C GLU A 1054 63.62 48.08 1.11
N GLN A 1055 62.88 47.03 1.44
CA GLN A 1055 63.02 45.72 0.81
C GLN A 1055 62.03 45.61 -0.35
N SER A 1056 62.54 45.44 -1.57
CA SER A 1056 61.71 45.31 -2.79
C SER A 1056 61.64 43.87 -3.28
N ILE A 1057 60.46 43.47 -3.76
CA ILE A 1057 60.22 42.16 -4.39
C ILE A 1057 59.57 42.44 -5.75
N ALA A 1058 60.20 41.96 -6.82
CA ALA A 1058 59.74 42.18 -8.18
C ALA A 1058 58.41 41.44 -8.47
N ALA A 1059 57.64 41.95 -9.43
CA ALA A 1059 56.36 41.38 -9.84
C ALA A 1059 56.44 39.86 -10.08
N GLY A 1060 55.55 39.09 -9.44
CA GLY A 1060 55.49 37.62 -9.55
C GLY A 1060 56.61 36.86 -8.83
N GLU A 1061 57.63 37.55 -8.31
CA GLU A 1061 58.75 36.94 -7.60
C GLU A 1061 58.46 36.80 -6.10
N SER A 1062 59.34 36.08 -5.40
CA SER A 1062 59.22 35.88 -3.95
C SER A 1062 60.57 35.99 -3.25
N ALA A 1063 60.56 36.55 -2.04
CA ALA A 1063 61.71 36.55 -1.13
C ALA A 1063 61.37 35.77 0.14
N THR A 1064 62.29 34.93 0.61
CA THR A 1064 62.16 34.22 1.90
C THR A 1064 63.08 34.88 2.92
N TYR A 1065 62.49 35.28 4.04
CA TYR A 1065 63.18 35.88 5.17
C TYR A 1065 63.18 34.91 6.36
N GLU A 1066 64.33 34.75 7.00
CA GLU A 1066 64.54 33.84 8.13
C GLU A 1066 64.97 34.63 9.36
N LEU A 1067 64.14 34.57 10.40
CA LEU A 1067 64.49 35.14 11.70
C LEU A 1067 65.43 34.17 12.41
N ARG A 1068 66.66 34.63 12.70
CA ARG A 1068 67.65 33.87 13.47
C ARG A 1068 68.01 34.56 14.78
N GLY A 1069 68.35 33.78 15.80
CA GLY A 1069 68.76 34.28 17.11
C GLY A 1069 69.58 33.27 17.91
N THR A 1070 70.09 33.69 19.07
CA THR A 1070 70.78 32.78 20.00
C THR A 1070 69.80 32.17 20.98
N VAL A 1071 69.75 30.84 20.97
CA VAL A 1071 69.02 30.02 21.94
C VAL A 1071 69.99 29.61 23.04
N GLY A 1072 69.71 30.00 24.27
CA GLY A 1072 70.55 29.74 25.44
C GLY A 1072 69.77 29.03 26.56
N SER A 1073 70.48 28.34 27.44
CA SER A 1073 69.91 27.79 28.68
C SER A 1073 68.74 26.80 28.54
N VAL A 1074 68.60 26.14 27.39
CA VAL A 1074 67.67 25.02 27.19
C VAL A 1074 68.29 23.76 27.81
N SER A 1075 67.66 23.22 28.86
CA SER A 1075 68.09 22.00 29.54
C SER A 1075 67.28 20.78 29.06
N ALA A 1076 67.82 19.57 29.24
CA ALA A 1076 67.11 18.33 28.84
C ALA A 1076 65.85 18.03 29.68
N ALA A 1077 65.68 18.68 30.84
CA ALA A 1077 64.58 18.41 31.78
C ALA A 1077 63.41 19.41 31.70
N GLY A 1078 63.53 20.47 30.89
CA GLY A 1078 62.48 21.48 30.74
C GLY A 1078 61.75 21.31 29.40
N GLY A 1079 60.42 21.24 29.43
CA GLY A 1079 59.61 21.29 28.21
C GLY A 1079 59.55 22.72 27.65
N TYR A 1080 60.48 23.09 26.77
CA TYR A 1080 60.57 24.44 26.20
C TYR A 1080 59.97 24.51 24.80
N THR A 1081 59.20 25.55 24.51
CA THR A 1081 58.65 25.84 23.17
C THR A 1081 58.88 27.30 22.81
N VAL A 1082 59.31 27.56 21.58
CA VAL A 1082 59.36 28.88 20.94
C VAL A 1082 58.41 28.85 19.76
N ASN A 1083 57.35 29.67 19.80
CA ASN A 1083 56.44 29.87 18.68
C ASN A 1083 56.60 31.30 18.15
N VAL A 1084 56.82 31.43 16.84
CA VAL A 1084 56.99 32.72 16.17
C VAL A 1084 55.88 32.89 15.14
N SER A 1085 55.18 34.02 15.19
CA SER A 1085 54.12 34.37 14.25
C SER A 1085 54.20 35.83 13.81
N VAL A 1086 53.55 36.18 12.71
CA VAL A 1086 53.25 37.55 12.30
C VAL A 1086 51.76 37.77 12.53
N ALA A 1087 51.40 38.75 13.36
CA ALA A 1087 50.00 39.03 13.68
C ALA A 1087 49.29 39.83 12.54
N ASN A 1088 47.99 40.10 12.70
CA ASN A 1088 47.22 41.01 11.83
C ASN A 1088 46.34 41.96 12.67
N PRO A 1089 46.95 42.90 13.42
CA PRO A 1089 46.21 43.79 14.32
C PRO A 1089 45.39 44.88 13.62
N SER A 1090 45.67 45.25 12.37
CA SER A 1090 44.90 46.31 11.70
C SER A 1090 43.47 45.86 11.38
N THR A 1091 42.50 46.70 11.72
CA THR A 1091 41.07 46.49 11.45
C THR A 1091 40.49 47.42 10.39
N THR A 1092 41.29 48.36 9.89
CA THR A 1092 40.91 49.38 8.90
C THR A 1092 42.11 49.72 8.02
N ALA A 1093 41.90 49.97 6.73
CA ALA A 1093 42.98 50.38 5.83
C ALA A 1093 43.54 51.75 6.22
N SER A 1094 44.88 51.87 6.29
CA SER A 1094 45.55 53.14 6.55
C SER A 1094 46.74 53.34 5.60
N THR A 1095 46.75 54.47 4.88
CA THR A 1095 47.87 54.87 4.01
C THR A 1095 48.60 56.10 4.53
N THR A 1096 47.90 57.19 4.85
CA THR A 1096 48.51 58.45 5.30
C THR A 1096 49.29 58.31 6.60
N ALA A 1097 48.72 57.65 7.62
CA ALA A 1097 49.42 57.45 8.89
C ALA A 1097 50.60 56.49 8.74
N THR A 1098 50.45 55.48 7.89
CA THR A 1098 51.50 54.50 7.60
C THR A 1098 52.67 55.15 6.83
N ALA A 1099 52.39 55.95 5.81
CA ALA A 1099 53.38 56.71 5.06
C ALA A 1099 54.14 57.72 5.94
N ALA A 1100 53.43 58.40 6.86
CA ALA A 1100 54.06 59.27 7.83
C ALA A 1100 55.00 58.51 8.78
N GLN A 1101 54.65 57.28 9.19
CA GLN A 1101 55.53 56.43 10.02
C GLN A 1101 56.80 56.02 9.27
N VAL A 1102 56.67 55.59 8.01
CA VAL A 1102 57.82 55.19 7.17
C VAL A 1102 58.73 56.40 6.89
N GLY A 1103 58.16 57.53 6.47
CA GLY A 1103 58.92 58.72 6.08
C GLY A 1103 59.62 59.46 7.21
N ALA A 1104 59.12 59.36 8.45
CA ALA A 1104 59.74 59.99 9.61
C ALA A 1104 60.86 59.16 10.26
N GLY A 1105 61.08 57.91 9.81
CA GLY A 1105 61.89 56.93 10.56
C GLY A 1105 61.41 56.75 12.00
N ALA A 1106 60.17 57.18 12.29
CA ALA A 1106 59.68 57.43 13.63
C ALA A 1106 58.99 56.18 14.17
N ASN A 1107 59.75 55.48 15.02
CA ASN A 1107 59.32 54.90 16.28
C ASN A 1107 57.82 54.77 16.53
N ILE A 1108 57.30 53.59 16.22
CA ILE A 1108 56.38 52.95 17.14
C ILE A 1108 56.97 51.58 17.41
N GLY A 1109 57.42 51.33 18.65
CA GLY A 1109 57.89 50.01 19.08
C GLY A 1109 56.86 48.93 18.78
N GLY A 1110 57.17 47.66 19.02
CA GLY A 1110 56.25 46.54 18.77
C GLY A 1110 54.98 46.52 19.64
N GLN A 1111 54.45 47.67 20.04
CA GLN A 1111 53.26 47.82 20.87
C GLN A 1111 52.06 47.12 20.23
N SER A 1112 51.23 46.51 21.09
CA SER A 1112 49.97 45.90 20.67
C SER A 1112 49.09 46.92 19.96
N GLY A 1113 48.60 46.58 18.76
CA GLY A 1113 47.70 47.44 17.97
C GLY A 1113 48.35 48.23 16.82
N THR A 1114 49.67 48.09 16.60
CA THR A 1114 50.34 48.65 15.41
C THR A 1114 50.43 47.65 14.26
N PRO A 1115 50.46 48.07 12.99
CA PRO A 1115 50.60 47.15 11.86
C PRO A 1115 51.80 46.22 12.00
N SER A 1116 51.57 44.91 11.90
CA SER A 1116 52.63 43.88 11.95
C SER A 1116 53.40 43.78 10.64
N PHE A 1117 52.85 44.30 9.54
CA PHE A 1117 53.51 44.38 8.26
C PHE A 1117 53.19 45.71 7.60
N THR A 1118 54.23 46.48 7.23
CA THR A 1118 54.07 47.74 6.50
C THR A 1118 54.71 47.60 5.13
N TRP A 1119 53.92 47.86 4.11
CA TRP A 1119 54.27 47.57 2.73
C TRP A 1119 53.76 48.66 1.79
N SER A 1120 54.27 48.67 0.57
CA SER A 1120 53.81 49.53 -0.52
C SER A 1120 53.66 48.71 -1.78
N ASP A 1121 52.67 49.05 -2.60
CA ASP A 1121 52.50 48.52 -3.95
C ASP A 1121 53.29 49.32 -5.01
N LYS A 1122 54.14 50.25 -4.56
CA LYS A 1122 54.96 51.15 -5.38
C LYS A 1122 54.12 51.84 -6.47
N SER A 1123 52.93 52.30 -6.10
CA SER A 1123 51.95 52.93 -6.99
C SER A 1123 52.13 54.43 -7.18
N SER A 1124 53.00 55.08 -6.40
CA SER A 1124 53.30 56.51 -6.56
C SER A 1124 53.95 56.79 -7.93
N ILE A 1125 53.19 57.45 -8.82
CA ILE A 1125 53.62 57.83 -10.18
C ILE A 1125 54.13 59.28 -10.25
N ALA A 1126 53.58 60.19 -9.42
CA ALA A 1126 53.87 61.63 -9.50
C ALA A 1126 55.26 62.01 -8.92
N THR A 1127 55.75 61.22 -7.96
CA THR A 1127 57.09 61.30 -7.39
C THR A 1127 57.59 59.87 -7.36
N VAL A 1128 58.70 59.57 -8.05
CA VAL A 1128 59.35 58.25 -8.01
C VAL A 1128 59.24 57.65 -6.61
N HIS A 1129 58.71 56.43 -6.50
CA HIS A 1129 58.44 55.77 -5.21
C HIS A 1129 59.63 55.87 -4.25
N GLY A 1130 59.35 56.07 -2.98
CA GLY A 1130 60.36 56.07 -1.93
C GLY A 1130 59.75 56.05 -0.52
N VAL A 1131 60.59 56.13 0.51
CA VAL A 1131 60.14 56.07 1.91
C VAL A 1131 59.23 57.23 2.34
N THR A 1132 59.19 58.33 1.58
CA THR A 1132 58.33 59.50 1.87
C THR A 1132 57.06 59.56 1.02
N THR A 1133 56.82 58.59 0.14
CA THR A 1133 55.62 58.59 -0.72
C THR A 1133 54.39 58.13 0.05
N SER A 1134 53.19 58.49 -0.41
CA SER A 1134 51.95 58.21 0.32
C SER A 1134 51.35 56.82 0.05
N ASP A 1135 52.04 55.99 -0.74
CA ASP A 1135 51.61 54.65 -1.18
C ASP A 1135 52.02 53.52 -0.21
N TRP A 1136 52.51 53.86 0.98
CA TRP A 1136 52.71 52.92 2.09
C TRP A 1136 51.38 52.60 2.77
N THR A 1137 51.18 51.35 3.13
CA THR A 1137 49.95 50.84 3.74
C THR A 1137 50.23 49.75 4.77
N ASP A 1138 49.24 49.48 5.61
CA ASP A 1138 49.31 48.57 6.74
C ASP A 1138 48.97 47.12 6.37
N ASP A 1139 48.91 46.24 7.37
CA ASP A 1139 48.67 44.81 7.21
C ASP A 1139 47.19 44.44 7.04
N TYR A 1140 46.29 45.44 7.03
CA TYR A 1140 44.86 45.23 6.81
C TYR A 1140 44.61 44.52 5.47
N LEU A 1141 43.92 43.37 5.57
CA LEU A 1141 43.58 42.50 4.42
C LEU A 1141 44.80 41.99 3.63
N VAL A 1142 45.99 41.95 4.24
CA VAL A 1142 47.13 41.22 3.67
C VAL A 1142 46.86 39.73 3.77
N LYS A 1143 47.04 39.02 2.64
CA LYS A 1143 46.66 37.62 2.53
C LYS A 1143 47.49 36.73 3.45
N ASN A 1144 46.80 35.80 4.13
CA ASN A 1144 47.34 34.81 5.08
C ASN A 1144 47.88 35.35 6.42
N LEU A 1145 47.63 36.61 6.78
CA LEU A 1145 47.88 37.10 8.14
C LEU A 1145 46.61 36.97 9.01
N PRO A 1146 46.71 36.52 10.28
CA PRO A 1146 47.94 36.17 11.02
C PRO A 1146 48.55 34.83 10.58
N LEU A 1147 49.87 34.71 10.74
CA LEU A 1147 50.66 33.59 10.21
C LEU A 1147 51.66 33.07 11.24
N THR A 1148 51.63 31.78 11.60
CA THR A 1148 52.73 31.15 12.36
C THR A 1148 53.85 30.77 11.41
N ILE A 1149 55.07 31.25 11.67
CA ILE A 1149 56.24 31.10 10.79
C ILE A 1149 57.31 30.18 11.36
N GLY A 1150 57.18 29.76 12.62
CA GLY A 1150 58.09 28.83 13.26
C GLY A 1150 57.54 28.28 14.56
N THR A 1151 57.78 27.00 14.83
CA THR A 1151 57.52 26.37 16.12
C THR A 1151 58.66 25.40 16.41
N LEU A 1152 59.45 25.73 17.42
CA LEU A 1152 60.54 24.92 17.91
C LEU A 1152 60.21 24.41 19.30
N SER A 1153 60.54 23.17 19.60
CA SER A 1153 60.33 22.60 20.92
C SER A 1153 61.48 21.70 21.35
N LYS A 1154 61.71 21.64 22.66
CA LYS A 1154 62.50 20.62 23.32
C LYS A 1154 61.57 19.92 24.30
N SER A 1155 61.19 18.69 23.97
CA SER A 1155 60.41 17.84 24.86
C SER A 1155 61.29 17.27 25.97
N ILE A 1156 60.64 16.93 27.09
CA ILE A 1156 61.24 16.16 28.19
C ILE A 1156 61.68 14.78 27.69
#